data_AF-A0A8C3S9J8-F1
#
_entry.id   AF-A0A8C3S9J8-F1
#
_cell.length_a   1.000
_cell.length_b   1.000
_cell.length_c   1.000
_cell.angle_alpha   90.00
_cell.angle_beta   90.00
_cell.angle_gamma   90.00
#
_symmetry.space_group_name_H-M   'P 1'
#
loop_
_entity.id
_entity.type
_entity.pdbx_description
1 polymer ?
#
loop_
_entity_poly.entity_id
_entity_poly.type
_entity_poly.pdbx_seq_one_letter_code
_entity_poly.pdbx_strand_id
1 'polypeptide(L)'
;MPPNLDWKKLMRIDADDLPRQEELADSLLVTVSKVEGNDLKDENPEHVVHLFKITQSLMKMKAQEVELALEEVEKAGEEQAKFAAGGRDTRFLRDEIRQLEKQLEQKDRELTDMEKELEKEKKVNEQLALRNEDAENENSKLRREVCRKNEQLRQDVIDYQRQIDSQKEMHVSRRGDESDYRSQLSKKNYELVQYLDEIQSLTETNEKLEAQNQEMRKNLEESVQEMEKMTDEYNKMKLIVQQSDIVMDQLRKEKEHVNLQIQELTDQLKAKNEEDDPLMAAVNAKVEEWKGILASKDDEIIEYQQMLFNLREKLKMAQLDADKNNVMALQQGVQERDSQIRLLTEQVEQYTKEMEKNALIIEDLKNELQKDKGLSSLAQQNRIGEIQKKLQLLEQRTTEAERVAELAESDAREKDKELIEALKQMRDYETGIYGLEEAVAEIKDLKKQIKIRDHETEGLIKEVNKLELKISDFLDENEDLRERLGLDPKTMIDLTEFKNSKALKQQQYKAENQILLKEIERLEEERVALKQQIRKLAQEKGKRAAMLGRTESCFTEDLKTKKEKSDFTSTVNVDEVKAKNEYLAKELNEREKDLERNRTAIAKFQSKLKELSEENKQLEQGMKEILQAVKEMQKDPSVKGGETALMIPSLERLVNAIESKNAEGIFDANLHLKAQVDQLTGRNEELRQELKGSRKEATNLSNQLANANVKISQLKDEVCLLRQSEGASVVFRGVNRPEGMTPSSANIVNSQNEYLIHLLQVTDLNLHTRNICNMYLTPSKSVVMLYVETGKAPKNCNVYYCNRI
;
A
#
# COMPACT_ATOMS: atom_id res chain seq x y z
N MET A 1 48.24 9.06 62.61
CA MET A 1 47.41 9.21 63.83
C MET A 1 48.23 8.68 64.98
N PRO A 2 48.34 9.40 66.11
CA PRO A 2 48.94 8.84 67.33
C PRO A 2 48.09 7.65 67.80
N PRO A 3 48.69 6.53 68.23
CA PRO A 3 47.96 5.37 68.71
C PRO A 3 47.35 5.68 70.08
N ASN A 4 46.03 5.85 70.12
CA ASN A 4 45.32 6.13 71.37
C ASN A 4 45.33 4.87 72.25
N LEU A 5 46.12 4.87 73.33
CA LEU A 5 46.29 3.74 74.24
C LEU A 5 44.95 3.40 74.92
N ASP A 6 44.41 2.21 74.64
CA ASP A 6 43.21 1.72 75.32
C ASP A 6 43.57 1.21 76.72
N TRP A 7 43.75 2.14 77.66
CA TRP A 7 44.10 1.87 79.05
C TRP A 7 43.14 0.87 79.73
N LYS A 8 41.87 0.81 79.31
CA LYS A 8 40.90 -0.16 79.84
C LYS A 8 41.19 -1.60 79.41
N LYS A 9 41.87 -1.81 78.28
CA LYS A 9 42.39 -3.13 77.88
C LYS A 9 43.72 -3.43 78.59
N LEU A 10 44.64 -2.47 78.61
CA LEU A 10 45.95 -2.65 79.25
C LEU A 10 45.83 -3.02 80.73
N MET A 11 45.02 -2.30 81.51
CA MET A 11 44.80 -2.56 82.94
C MET A 11 44.03 -3.87 83.25
N ARG A 12 43.60 -4.64 82.24
CA ARG A 12 42.97 -5.97 82.42
C ARG A 12 43.92 -7.13 82.18
N ILE A 13 45.11 -6.86 81.65
CA ILE A 13 46.11 -7.89 81.30
C ILE A 13 47.00 -8.09 82.52
N ASP A 14 47.11 -9.34 82.99
CA ASP A 14 48.11 -9.67 84.01
C ASP A 14 49.49 -9.85 83.35
N ALA A 15 50.49 -9.15 83.87
CA ALA A 15 51.84 -9.16 83.31
C ALA A 15 52.59 -10.47 83.60
N ASP A 16 52.16 -11.24 84.60
CA ASP A 16 52.81 -12.50 84.99
C ASP A 16 52.29 -13.72 84.19
N ASP A 17 51.06 -13.65 83.64
CA ASP A 17 50.50 -14.69 82.75
C ASP A 17 50.87 -14.49 81.26
N LEU A 18 51.43 -13.33 80.91
CA LEU A 18 51.83 -12.96 79.55
C LEU A 18 52.74 -14.00 78.83
N PRO A 19 53.70 -14.67 79.52
CA PRO A 19 54.51 -15.74 78.92
C PRO A 19 53.76 -16.98 78.45
N ARG A 20 52.45 -17.08 78.72
CA ARG A 20 51.59 -18.19 78.28
C ARG A 20 50.67 -17.82 77.11
N GLN A 21 50.80 -16.59 76.59
CA GLN A 21 49.86 -16.00 75.63
C GLN A 21 50.61 -15.31 74.48
N GLU A 22 51.34 -16.10 73.69
CA GLU A 22 52.24 -15.67 72.61
C GLU A 22 51.57 -14.71 71.61
N GLU A 23 50.37 -15.04 71.10
CA GLU A 23 49.61 -14.16 70.18
C GLU A 23 49.26 -12.80 70.80
N LEU A 24 48.94 -12.76 72.10
CA LEU A 24 48.65 -11.52 72.81
C LEU A 24 49.94 -10.74 73.08
N ALA A 25 51.04 -11.42 73.41
CA ALA A 25 52.35 -10.81 73.60
C ALA A 25 52.84 -10.08 72.36
N ASP A 26 52.78 -10.71 71.17
CA ASP A 26 53.19 -10.06 69.92
C ASP A 26 52.27 -8.88 69.55
N SER A 27 50.96 -8.98 69.80
CA SER A 27 50.02 -7.86 69.60
C SER A 27 50.32 -6.66 70.51
N LEU A 28 50.76 -6.93 71.74
CA LEU A 28 51.14 -5.91 72.71
C LEU A 28 52.51 -5.32 72.39
N LEU A 29 53.47 -6.12 71.90
CA LEU A 29 54.77 -5.63 71.43
C LEU A 29 54.60 -4.57 70.34
N VAL A 30 53.73 -4.82 69.35
CA VAL A 30 53.39 -3.87 68.27
C VAL A 30 52.66 -2.61 68.77
N THR A 31 52.01 -2.68 69.92
CA THR A 31 51.28 -1.56 70.53
C THR A 31 52.22 -0.71 71.41
N VAL A 32 53.04 -1.37 72.25
CA VAL A 32 54.02 -0.75 73.15
C VAL A 32 55.17 -0.10 72.37
N SER A 33 55.62 -0.70 71.27
CA SER A 33 56.72 -0.15 70.45
C SER A 33 56.38 1.16 69.72
N LYS A 34 55.12 1.62 69.79
CA LYS A 34 54.63 2.86 69.16
C LYS A 34 54.30 3.96 70.18
N VAL A 35 54.60 3.75 71.46
CA VAL A 35 54.39 4.74 72.52
C VAL A 35 55.61 5.65 72.61
N GLU A 36 55.42 6.96 72.41
CA GLU A 36 56.48 7.93 72.59
C GLU A 36 56.44 8.56 73.99
N GLY A 37 57.58 8.99 74.51
CA GLY A 37 57.68 9.59 75.86
C GLY A 37 56.91 10.91 76.05
N ASN A 38 56.28 11.44 75.00
CA ASN A 38 55.37 12.57 75.09
C ASN A 38 53.94 12.14 75.46
N ASP A 39 53.52 10.91 75.10
CA ASP A 39 52.15 10.39 75.28
C ASP A 39 51.85 10.00 76.75
N LEU A 40 52.85 10.06 77.63
CA LEU A 40 52.79 9.59 79.02
C LEU A 40 52.90 10.72 80.06
N LYS A 41 52.94 12.00 79.63
CA LYS A 41 53.24 13.13 80.53
C LYS A 41 52.12 13.50 81.50
N ASP A 42 50.86 13.25 81.13
CA ASP A 42 49.67 13.64 81.90
C ASP A 42 48.86 12.43 82.43
N GLU A 43 49.44 11.21 82.39
CA GLU A 43 48.78 9.95 82.73
C GLU A 43 48.94 9.52 84.20
N ASN A 44 48.02 8.67 84.68
CA ASN A 44 48.07 8.17 86.05
C ASN A 44 49.36 7.34 86.30
N PRO A 45 50.06 7.52 87.44
CA PRO A 45 51.29 6.78 87.73
C PRO A 45 51.06 5.25 87.79
N GLU A 46 49.86 4.80 88.19
CA GLU A 46 49.48 3.38 88.17
C GLU A 46 49.41 2.80 86.74
N HIS A 47 48.93 3.57 85.76
CA HIS A 47 48.91 3.17 84.35
C HIS A 47 50.34 2.99 83.82
N VAL A 48 51.24 3.92 84.13
CA VAL A 48 52.65 3.88 83.73
C VAL A 48 53.39 2.70 84.37
N VAL A 49 53.15 2.44 85.65
CA VAL A 49 53.73 1.28 86.36
C VAL A 49 53.22 -0.05 85.78
N HIS A 50 51.94 -0.14 85.41
CA HIS A 50 51.39 -1.37 84.80
C HIS A 50 51.91 -1.60 83.38
N LEU A 51 51.99 -0.53 82.57
CA LEU A 51 52.62 -0.57 81.24
C LEU A 51 54.10 -1.01 81.33
N PHE A 52 54.84 -0.52 82.32
CA PHE A 52 56.21 -0.93 82.57
C PHE A 52 56.32 -2.43 82.91
N LYS A 53 55.41 -2.98 83.74
CA LYS A 53 55.38 -4.43 84.03
C LYS A 53 55.12 -5.28 82.78
N ILE A 54 54.13 -4.91 81.96
CA ILE A 54 53.84 -5.59 80.69
C ILE A 54 55.08 -5.56 79.77
N THR A 55 55.71 -4.39 79.63
CA THR A 55 56.93 -4.20 78.83
C THR A 55 58.08 -5.07 79.35
N GLN A 56 58.26 -5.17 80.67
CA GLN A 56 59.29 -5.99 81.29
C GLN A 56 59.10 -7.50 81.01
N SER A 57 57.85 -7.99 81.01
CA SER A 57 57.54 -9.38 80.64
C SER A 57 57.77 -9.66 79.15
N LEU A 58 57.40 -8.72 78.26
CA LEU A 58 57.68 -8.83 76.82
C LEU A 58 59.19 -8.91 76.53
N MET A 59 60.00 -8.08 77.19
CA MET A 59 61.45 -8.10 77.00
C MET A 59 62.10 -9.42 77.45
N LYS A 60 61.60 -10.05 78.52
CA LYS A 60 62.11 -11.35 78.99
C LYS A 60 61.88 -12.47 77.98
N MET A 61 60.72 -12.50 77.32
CA MET A 61 60.44 -13.50 76.27
C MET A 61 61.35 -13.32 75.06
N LYS A 62 61.45 -12.10 74.51
CA LYS A 62 62.29 -11.86 73.32
C LYS A 62 63.78 -12.07 73.57
N ALA A 63 64.26 -11.96 74.81
CA ALA A 63 65.61 -12.38 75.17
C ALA A 63 65.82 -13.90 75.05
N GLN A 64 64.83 -14.71 75.47
CA GLN A 64 64.87 -16.18 75.39
C GLN A 64 64.76 -16.69 73.95
N GLU A 65 63.95 -16.05 73.11
CA GLU A 65 63.86 -16.37 71.66
C GLU A 65 65.21 -16.22 70.94
N VAL A 66 65.96 -15.15 71.25
CA VAL A 66 67.28 -14.88 70.64
C VAL A 66 68.34 -15.88 71.10
N GLU A 67 68.31 -16.31 72.35
CA GLU A 67 69.26 -17.27 72.91
C GLU A 67 69.12 -18.65 72.23
N LEU A 68 67.89 -19.12 72.00
CA LEU A 68 67.60 -20.35 71.27
C LEU A 68 68.07 -20.30 69.80
N ALA A 69 67.88 -19.16 69.13
CA ALA A 69 68.28 -18.99 67.72
C ALA A 69 69.81 -19.06 67.51
N LEU A 70 70.61 -18.71 68.52
CA LEU A 70 72.08 -18.80 68.44
C LEU A 70 72.59 -20.24 68.56
N GLU A 71 71.98 -21.07 69.41
CA GLU A 71 72.38 -22.49 69.56
C GLU A 71 72.16 -23.32 68.27
N GLU A 72 71.17 -22.99 67.45
CA GLU A 72 70.91 -23.70 66.19
C GLU A 72 71.97 -23.40 65.13
N VAL A 73 72.46 -22.16 65.07
CA VAL A 73 73.49 -21.74 64.10
C VAL A 73 74.84 -22.38 64.40
N GLU A 74 75.21 -22.51 65.68
CA GLU A 74 76.50 -23.08 66.07
C GLU A 74 76.61 -24.58 65.71
N LYS A 75 75.54 -25.36 65.89
CA LYS A 75 75.49 -26.79 65.51
C LYS A 75 75.66 -27.02 64.01
N ALA A 76 75.14 -26.12 63.17
CA ALA A 76 75.27 -26.25 61.72
C ALA A 76 76.72 -26.08 61.21
N GLY A 77 77.59 -25.41 61.98
CA GLY A 77 79.00 -25.19 61.62
C GLY A 77 79.91 -26.41 61.79
N GLU A 78 79.62 -27.29 62.75
CA GLU A 78 80.53 -28.39 63.12
C GLU A 78 80.51 -29.59 62.17
N GLU A 79 79.44 -29.77 61.38
CA GLU A 79 79.24 -30.96 60.54
C GLU A 79 80.01 -30.94 59.21
N GLN A 80 80.41 -29.76 58.69
CA GLN A 80 81.05 -29.64 57.37
C GLN A 80 82.55 -29.98 57.30
N ALA A 81 83.24 -30.16 58.43
CA ALA A 81 84.71 -30.11 58.47
C ALA A 81 85.49 -31.46 58.40
N LYS A 82 84.84 -32.62 58.15
CA LYS A 82 85.44 -33.95 58.49
C LYS A 82 85.70 -34.98 57.36
N PHE A 83 85.54 -34.65 56.07
CA PHE A 83 85.31 -35.69 55.03
C PHE A 83 86.41 -36.00 53.97
N ALA A 84 87.72 -35.73 54.18
CA ALA A 84 88.73 -36.00 53.13
C ALA A 84 90.09 -36.56 53.60
N ALA A 85 90.36 -37.87 53.36
CA ALA A 85 91.67 -38.42 52.92
C ALA A 85 91.74 -39.98 52.81
N GLY A 86 92.06 -40.53 51.62
CA GLY A 86 93.25 -41.42 51.50
C GLY A 86 93.20 -42.82 50.83
N GLY A 87 93.50 -42.88 49.51
CA GLY A 87 94.21 -44.01 48.84
C GLY A 87 93.39 -44.99 47.95
N ARG A 88 93.98 -45.89 47.11
CA ARG A 88 95.33 -46.09 46.49
C ARG A 88 95.24 -47.17 45.36
N ASP A 89 95.83 -46.99 44.16
CA ASP A 89 96.78 -47.95 43.50
C ASP A 89 97.41 -47.45 42.17
N THR A 90 98.65 -47.85 41.83
CA THR A 90 99.64 -46.94 41.17
C THR A 90 100.11 -47.24 39.73
N ARG A 91 99.22 -47.57 38.77
CA ARG A 91 99.58 -47.59 37.32
C ARG A 91 98.67 -46.79 36.39
N PHE A 92 97.34 -46.90 36.51
CA PHE A 92 96.42 -45.96 35.85
C PHE A 92 96.71 -44.53 36.31
N LEU A 93 97.00 -44.38 37.62
CA LEU A 93 97.52 -43.15 38.19
C LEU A 93 98.72 -42.55 37.45
N ARG A 94 99.53 -43.25 36.63
CA ARG A 94 100.67 -42.59 35.96
C ARG A 94 100.29 -41.79 34.72
N ASP A 95 99.34 -42.27 33.92
CA ASP A 95 98.84 -41.52 32.76
C ASP A 95 97.75 -40.52 33.18
N GLU A 96 97.00 -40.85 34.23
CA GLU A 96 96.13 -39.91 34.95
C GLU A 96 96.95 -38.82 35.64
N ILE A 97 98.09 -39.14 36.30
CA ILE A 97 99.05 -38.13 36.79
C ILE A 97 99.57 -37.28 35.64
N ARG A 98 99.89 -37.81 34.45
CA ARG A 98 100.30 -36.95 33.32
C ARG A 98 99.19 -36.03 32.81
N GLN A 99 97.93 -36.48 32.82
CA GLN A 99 96.81 -35.60 32.46
C GLN A 99 96.53 -34.58 33.56
N LEU A 100 96.60 -34.98 34.83
CA LEU A 100 96.47 -34.10 36.00
C LEU A 100 97.65 -33.13 36.11
N GLU A 101 98.89 -33.52 35.82
CA GLU A 101 100.09 -32.67 35.72
C GLU A 101 99.91 -31.63 34.62
N LYS A 102 99.35 -32.01 33.46
CA LYS A 102 99.07 -31.07 32.38
C LYS A 102 97.90 -30.13 32.70
N GLN A 103 96.91 -30.61 33.45
CA GLN A 103 95.85 -29.76 34.01
C GLN A 103 96.38 -28.88 35.14
N LEU A 104 97.35 -29.35 35.94
CA LEU A 104 98.04 -28.59 36.99
C LEU A 104 98.86 -27.49 36.34
N GLU A 105 99.71 -27.79 35.35
CA GLU A 105 100.45 -26.77 34.59
C GLU A 105 99.52 -25.74 33.94
N GLN A 106 98.33 -26.14 33.49
CA GLN A 106 97.36 -25.20 32.94
C GLN A 106 96.70 -24.37 34.04
N LYS A 107 96.38 -24.96 35.19
CA LYS A 107 95.86 -24.26 36.38
C LYS A 107 96.90 -23.37 37.05
N ASP A 108 98.17 -23.74 37.02
CA ASP A 108 99.31 -22.94 37.48
C ASP A 108 99.53 -21.76 36.54
N ARG A 109 99.39 -21.93 35.22
CA ARG A 109 99.39 -20.79 34.28
C ARG A 109 98.22 -19.85 34.56
N GLU A 110 96.99 -20.38 34.67
CA GLU A 110 95.80 -19.61 35.03
C GLU A 110 95.98 -18.91 36.39
N LEU A 111 96.58 -19.56 37.39
CA LEU A 111 96.92 -18.97 38.69
C LEU A 111 97.96 -17.86 38.54
N THR A 112 99.06 -18.05 37.80
CA THR A 112 100.05 -16.98 37.60
C THR A 112 99.49 -15.79 36.81
N ASP A 113 98.50 -16.00 35.94
CA ASP A 113 97.82 -14.91 35.24
C ASP A 113 96.81 -14.21 36.15
N MET A 114 96.04 -14.94 36.97
CA MET A 114 95.19 -14.37 38.03
C MET A 114 96.02 -13.64 39.10
N GLU A 115 97.21 -14.12 39.44
CA GLU A 115 98.16 -13.45 40.33
C GLU A 115 98.68 -12.15 39.70
N LYS A 116 98.97 -12.13 38.39
CA LYS A 116 99.35 -10.89 37.67
C LYS A 116 98.20 -9.88 37.62
N GLU A 117 96.96 -10.32 37.39
CA GLU A 117 95.81 -9.42 37.46
C GLU A 117 95.56 -8.93 38.89
N LEU A 118 95.64 -9.80 39.89
CA LEU A 118 95.55 -9.41 41.30
C LEU A 118 96.68 -8.42 41.68
N GLU A 119 97.89 -8.59 41.15
CA GLU A 119 99.01 -7.67 41.39
C GLU A 119 98.83 -6.31 40.68
N LYS A 120 98.12 -6.28 39.54
CA LYS A 120 97.67 -5.02 38.90
C LYS A 120 96.56 -4.37 39.72
N GLU A 121 95.57 -5.14 40.16
CA GLU A 121 94.48 -4.65 41.01
C GLU A 121 95.02 -4.11 42.34
N LYS A 122 95.97 -4.79 42.99
CA LYS A 122 96.68 -4.26 44.16
C LYS A 122 97.34 -2.92 43.88
N LYS A 123 98.06 -2.77 42.76
CA LYS A 123 98.71 -1.49 42.38
C LYS A 123 97.69 -0.39 42.10
N VAL A 124 96.55 -0.72 41.49
CA VAL A 124 95.44 0.24 41.31
C VAL A 124 94.81 0.58 42.66
N ASN A 125 94.65 -0.39 43.56
CA ASN A 125 94.08 -0.19 44.88
C ASN A 125 95.02 0.62 45.80
N GLU A 126 96.35 0.43 45.69
CA GLU A 126 97.37 1.27 46.32
C GLU A 126 97.32 2.71 45.78
N GLN A 127 97.16 2.90 44.47
CA GLN A 127 96.96 4.24 43.88
C GLN A 127 95.66 4.90 44.34
N LEU A 128 94.57 4.13 44.50
CA LEU A 128 93.31 4.62 45.05
C LEU A 128 93.42 4.92 46.56
N ALA A 129 94.16 4.11 47.32
CA ALA A 129 94.43 4.34 48.73
C ALA A 129 95.23 5.63 48.93
N LEU A 130 96.32 5.84 48.17
CA LEU A 130 97.08 7.09 48.18
C LEU A 130 96.22 8.29 47.78
N ARG A 131 95.37 8.15 46.76
CA ARG A 131 94.45 9.23 46.33
C ARG A 131 93.38 9.54 47.38
N ASN A 132 92.91 8.53 48.11
CA ASN A 132 92.01 8.71 49.25
C ASN A 132 92.75 9.38 50.42
N GLU A 133 93.99 8.99 50.72
CA GLU A 133 94.81 9.59 51.77
C GLU A 133 95.12 11.07 51.44
N ASP A 134 95.44 11.41 50.19
CA ASP A 134 95.58 12.80 49.73
C ASP A 134 94.25 13.59 49.89
N ALA A 135 93.12 12.99 49.49
CA ALA A 135 91.81 13.62 49.62
C ALA A 135 91.39 13.79 51.10
N GLU A 136 91.67 12.83 51.97
CA GLU A 136 91.47 12.93 53.42
C GLU A 136 92.42 13.95 54.05
N ASN A 137 93.66 14.05 53.57
CA ASN A 137 94.61 15.08 54.01
C ASN A 137 94.10 16.48 53.67
N GLU A 138 93.61 16.72 52.46
CA GLU A 138 92.96 18.00 52.09
C GLU A 138 91.66 18.23 52.89
N ASN A 139 90.83 17.21 53.07
CA ASN A 139 89.63 17.30 53.92
C ASN A 139 90.01 17.65 55.37
N SER A 140 91.11 17.10 55.88
CA SER A 140 91.63 17.41 57.22
C SER A 140 92.17 18.85 57.31
N LYS A 141 92.82 19.38 56.26
CA LYS A 141 93.26 20.78 56.18
C LYS A 141 92.05 21.71 56.19
N LEU A 142 91.07 21.47 55.31
CA LEU A 142 89.81 22.22 55.26
C LEU A 142 89.05 22.16 56.60
N ARG A 143 88.99 20.99 57.24
CA ARG A 143 88.39 20.84 58.59
C ARG A 143 89.17 21.62 59.66
N ARG A 144 90.51 21.62 59.64
CA ARG A 144 91.32 22.44 60.55
C ARG A 144 91.11 23.94 60.30
N GLU A 145 90.99 24.37 59.04
CA GLU A 145 90.68 25.76 58.69
C GLU A 145 89.27 26.18 59.11
N VAL A 146 88.26 25.34 58.85
CA VAL A 146 86.88 25.57 59.30
C VAL A 146 86.81 25.58 60.82
N CYS A 147 87.51 24.69 61.51
CA CYS A 147 87.60 24.68 62.97
C CYS A 147 88.30 25.94 63.50
N ARG A 148 89.39 26.38 62.87
CA ARG A 148 90.11 27.61 63.24
C ARG A 148 89.27 28.87 62.97
N LYS A 149 88.54 28.93 61.86
CA LYS A 149 87.60 30.02 61.56
C LYS A 149 86.40 30.01 62.52
N ASN A 150 85.86 28.85 62.86
CA ASN A 150 84.80 28.75 63.86
C ASN A 150 85.28 29.13 65.26
N GLU A 151 86.52 28.80 65.63
CA GLU A 151 87.08 29.20 66.93
C GLU A 151 87.43 30.70 66.96
N GLN A 152 87.90 31.26 65.84
CA GLN A 152 88.01 32.72 65.66
C GLN A 152 86.64 33.39 65.78
N LEU A 153 85.63 32.92 65.05
CA LEU A 153 84.26 33.47 65.16
C LEU A 153 83.66 33.30 66.56
N ARG A 154 83.99 32.23 67.30
CA ARG A 154 83.59 32.07 68.70
C ARG A 154 84.31 33.05 69.62
N GLN A 155 85.61 33.26 69.42
CA GLN A 155 86.39 34.23 70.18
C GLN A 155 85.90 35.66 69.88
N ASP A 156 85.66 35.98 68.61
CA ASP A 156 85.05 37.23 68.15
C ASP A 156 83.65 37.40 68.78
N VAL A 157 82.81 36.36 68.80
CA VAL A 157 81.50 36.41 69.49
C VAL A 157 81.65 36.62 71.00
N ILE A 158 82.64 36.01 71.67
CA ILE A 158 82.90 36.24 73.10
C ILE A 158 83.39 37.66 73.35
N ASP A 159 84.24 38.21 72.48
CA ASP A 159 84.79 39.55 72.64
C ASP A 159 83.78 40.64 72.22
N TYR A 160 82.92 40.38 71.22
CA TYR A 160 81.72 41.18 70.94
C TYR A 160 80.71 41.09 72.08
N GLN A 161 80.51 39.93 72.70
CA GLN A 161 79.63 39.78 73.86
C GLN A 161 80.17 40.59 75.05
N ARG A 162 81.48 40.51 75.35
CA ARG A 162 82.14 41.38 76.34
C ARG A 162 82.05 42.86 75.98
N GLN A 163 82.16 43.21 74.70
CA GLN A 163 82.03 44.59 74.24
C GLN A 163 80.58 45.08 74.42
N ILE A 164 79.59 44.27 74.07
CA ILE A 164 78.16 44.51 74.33
C ILE A 164 77.88 44.66 75.82
N ASP A 165 78.45 43.82 76.68
CA ASP A 165 78.20 43.88 78.12
C ASP A 165 78.92 45.08 78.77
N SER A 166 80.12 45.46 78.29
CA SER A 166 80.77 46.73 78.66
C SER A 166 80.00 47.96 78.17
N GLN A 167 79.37 47.87 76.98
CA GLN A 167 78.46 48.90 76.49
C GLN A 167 77.19 48.95 77.35
N LYS A 168 76.63 47.82 77.80
CA LYS A 168 75.49 47.79 78.73
C LYS A 168 75.84 48.43 80.07
N GLU A 169 77.01 48.18 80.67
CA GLU A 169 77.47 48.90 81.88
C GLU A 169 77.62 50.42 81.62
N MET A 170 78.13 50.81 80.45
CA MET A 170 78.22 52.21 80.04
C MET A 170 76.83 52.86 79.82
N HIS A 171 75.87 52.13 79.24
CA HIS A 171 74.50 52.58 79.00
C HIS A 171 73.66 52.63 80.28
N VAL A 172 73.84 51.71 81.23
CA VAL A 172 73.23 51.78 82.58
C VAL A 172 73.69 53.03 83.33
N SER A 173 74.91 53.51 83.05
CA SER A 173 75.45 54.78 83.57
C SER A 173 74.98 56.03 82.79
N ARG A 174 74.33 55.87 81.63
CA ARG A 174 73.78 56.93 80.76
C ARG A 174 72.25 56.83 80.62
N ARG A 175 71.55 56.68 81.76
CA ARG A 175 70.08 56.58 81.82
C ARG A 175 69.37 57.94 81.60
N GLY A 176 69.64 58.57 80.45
CA GLY A 176 69.05 59.82 79.97
C GLY A 176 68.63 59.80 78.50
N ASP A 177 69.26 58.95 77.67
CA ASP A 177 69.08 58.94 76.21
C ASP A 177 67.98 57.96 75.71
N GLU A 178 67.27 57.25 76.61
CA GLU A 178 66.29 56.19 76.26
C GLU A 178 65.13 56.68 75.35
N SER A 179 64.82 57.98 75.38
CA SER A 179 63.82 58.63 74.51
C SER A 179 64.13 58.43 73.01
N ASP A 180 65.37 58.73 72.62
CA ASP A 180 65.69 58.92 71.20
C ASP A 180 65.93 57.57 70.52
N TYR A 181 66.49 56.59 71.25
CA TYR A 181 66.55 55.20 70.80
C TYR A 181 65.15 54.60 70.63
N ARG A 182 64.20 54.90 71.52
CA ARG A 182 62.80 54.42 71.37
C ARG A 182 62.10 55.05 70.17
N SER A 183 62.37 56.33 69.88
CA SER A 183 61.88 57.02 68.68
C SER A 183 62.45 56.42 67.39
N GLN A 184 63.77 56.15 67.35
CA GLN A 184 64.41 55.49 66.21
C GLN A 184 63.93 54.04 66.01
N LEU A 185 63.77 53.27 67.09
CA LEU A 185 63.23 51.92 67.03
C LEU A 185 61.77 51.91 66.54
N SER A 186 60.95 52.88 66.96
CA SER A 186 59.58 53.04 66.45
C SER A 186 59.54 53.37 64.95
N LYS A 187 60.50 54.17 64.44
CA LYS A 187 60.62 54.43 63.00
C LYS A 187 61.06 53.19 62.24
N LYS A 188 62.05 52.44 62.73
CA LYS A 188 62.47 51.18 62.10
C LYS A 188 61.41 50.09 62.15
N ASN A 189 60.61 50.01 63.22
CA ASN A 189 59.46 49.12 63.26
C ASN A 189 58.37 49.55 62.26
N TYR A 190 58.16 50.85 62.05
CA TYR A 190 57.23 51.34 61.02
C TYR A 190 57.73 51.04 59.60
N GLU A 191 59.01 51.28 59.30
CA GLU A 191 59.65 50.88 58.03
C GLU A 191 59.56 49.35 57.81
N LEU A 192 59.77 48.53 58.85
CA LEU A 192 59.62 47.07 58.77
C LEU A 192 58.18 46.64 58.48
N VAL A 193 57.18 47.29 59.08
CA VAL A 193 55.77 47.04 58.75
C VAL A 193 55.48 47.42 57.29
N GLN A 194 55.99 48.57 56.82
CA GLN A 194 55.86 48.95 55.40
C GLN A 194 56.50 47.92 54.46
N TYR A 195 57.69 47.39 54.77
CA TYR A 195 58.30 46.32 53.96
C TYR A 195 57.52 45.01 54.01
N LEU A 196 56.87 44.67 55.14
CA LEU A 196 56.00 43.49 55.23
C LEU A 196 54.72 43.68 54.42
N ASP A 197 54.09 44.86 54.47
CA ASP A 197 52.93 45.21 53.65
C ASP A 197 53.28 45.21 52.15
N GLU A 198 54.45 45.74 51.77
CA GLU A 198 54.98 45.69 50.40
C GLU A 198 55.22 44.24 49.95
N ILE A 199 55.89 43.41 50.75
CA ILE A 199 56.11 41.98 50.46
C ILE A 199 54.78 41.23 50.34
N GLN A 200 53.80 41.52 51.20
CA GLN A 200 52.47 40.92 51.09
C GLN A 200 51.79 41.34 49.79
N SER A 201 51.80 42.63 49.43
CA SER A 201 51.21 43.11 48.17
C SER A 201 51.89 42.54 46.92
N LEU A 202 53.22 42.33 46.97
CA LEU A 202 53.98 41.65 45.91
C LEU A 202 53.65 40.15 45.85
N THR A 203 53.43 39.50 46.99
CA THR A 203 52.99 38.10 47.05
C THR A 203 51.60 37.96 46.46
N GLU A 204 50.64 38.80 46.87
CA GLU A 204 49.28 38.82 46.31
C GLU A 204 49.25 39.15 44.81
N THR A 205 50.17 39.95 44.28
CA THR A 205 50.27 40.21 42.83
C THR A 205 50.91 39.04 42.09
N ASN A 206 51.91 38.35 42.68
CA ASN A 206 52.44 37.11 42.13
C ASN A 206 51.38 36.00 42.11
N GLU A 207 50.61 35.81 43.18
CA GLU A 207 49.49 34.84 43.22
C GLU A 207 48.44 35.14 42.13
N LYS A 208 48.10 36.43 41.92
CA LYS A 208 47.20 36.85 40.83
C LYS A 208 47.78 36.55 39.44
N LEU A 209 49.09 36.78 39.24
CA LEU A 209 49.78 36.46 38.00
C LEU A 209 49.91 34.93 37.79
N GLU A 210 50.10 34.15 38.84
CA GLU A 210 50.09 32.68 38.76
C GLU A 210 48.70 32.15 38.42
N ALA A 211 47.64 32.68 39.04
CA ALA A 211 46.26 32.34 38.70
C ALA A 211 45.94 32.67 37.23
N GLN A 212 46.33 33.85 36.74
CA GLN A 212 46.18 34.22 35.33
C GLN A 212 47.00 33.32 34.39
N ASN A 213 48.22 32.93 34.78
CA ASN A 213 49.01 31.98 34.00
C ASN A 213 48.39 30.56 33.97
N GLN A 214 47.77 30.11 35.07
CA GLN A 214 47.04 28.85 35.12
C GLN A 214 45.77 28.91 34.25
N GLU A 215 45.01 30.02 34.30
CA GLU A 215 43.84 30.24 33.47
C GLU A 215 44.20 30.28 31.98
N MET A 216 45.24 31.03 31.58
CA MET A 216 45.73 31.04 30.20
C MET A 216 46.21 29.65 29.74
N ARG A 217 46.88 28.87 30.59
CA ARG A 217 47.26 27.48 30.26
C ARG A 217 46.04 26.60 30.05
N LYS A 218 45.05 26.67 30.95
CA LYS A 218 43.80 25.92 30.84
C LYS A 218 43.04 26.25 29.56
N ASN A 219 42.92 27.54 29.21
CA ASN A 219 42.25 27.97 27.99
C ASN A 219 43.00 27.51 26.72
N LEU A 220 44.34 27.46 26.76
CA LEU A 220 45.16 26.90 25.67
C LEU A 220 45.01 25.37 25.58
N GLU A 221 44.98 24.65 26.70
CA GLU A 221 44.72 23.20 26.73
C GLU A 221 43.32 22.86 26.21
N GLU A 222 42.30 23.62 26.60
CA GLU A 222 40.93 23.49 26.07
C GLU A 222 40.89 23.78 24.56
N SER A 223 41.58 24.83 24.09
CA SER A 223 41.70 25.13 22.66
C SER A 223 42.41 24.01 21.87
N VAL A 224 43.45 23.39 22.43
CA VAL A 224 44.12 22.23 21.81
C VAL A 224 43.18 21.02 21.75
N GLN A 225 42.45 20.72 22.82
CA GLN A 225 41.47 19.62 22.82
C GLN A 225 40.33 19.87 21.82
N GLU A 226 39.90 21.11 21.60
CA GLU A 226 38.93 21.47 20.56
C GLU A 226 39.50 21.28 19.15
N MET A 227 40.75 21.68 18.90
CA MET A 227 41.44 21.42 17.63
C MET A 227 41.63 19.91 17.36
N GLU A 228 41.94 19.12 18.39
CA GLU A 228 42.02 17.65 18.28
C GLU A 228 40.66 17.03 17.93
N LYS A 229 39.58 17.44 18.62
CA LYS A 229 38.21 16.99 18.29
C LYS A 229 37.81 17.35 16.86
N MET A 230 38.07 18.59 16.42
CA MET A 230 37.80 19.01 15.03
C MET A 230 38.65 18.22 14.03
N THR A 231 39.88 17.85 14.37
CA THR A 231 40.75 17.01 13.53
C THR A 231 40.19 15.59 13.41
N ASP A 232 39.71 15.01 14.50
CA ASP A 232 39.03 13.71 14.51
C ASP A 232 37.72 13.72 13.73
N GLU A 233 36.92 14.79 13.84
CA GLU A 233 35.70 14.98 13.06
C GLU A 233 35.99 15.15 11.57
N TYR A 234 37.05 15.91 11.22
CA TYR A 234 37.53 16.01 9.84
C TYR A 234 37.98 14.65 9.29
N ASN A 235 38.70 13.86 10.08
CA ASN A 235 39.13 12.51 9.68
C ASN A 235 37.93 11.55 9.51
N LYS A 236 36.92 11.61 10.38
CA LYS A 236 35.65 10.85 10.24
C LYS A 236 34.89 11.29 8.99
N MET A 237 34.74 12.59 8.75
CA MET A 237 34.09 13.13 7.56
C MET A 237 34.82 12.69 6.28
N LYS A 238 36.16 12.76 6.27
CA LYS A 238 36.99 12.28 5.15
C LYS A 238 36.79 10.79 4.86
N LEU A 239 36.66 9.96 5.89
CA LEU A 239 36.36 8.53 5.74
C LEU A 239 34.94 8.30 5.19
N ILE A 240 33.94 9.06 5.65
CA ILE A 240 32.57 9.00 5.14
C ILE A 240 32.52 9.43 3.66
N VAL A 241 33.23 10.49 3.28
CA VAL A 241 33.34 10.94 1.88
C VAL A 241 33.99 9.84 1.03
N GLN A 242 35.10 9.25 1.46
CA GLN A 242 35.74 8.13 0.75
C GLN A 242 34.82 6.91 0.60
N GLN A 243 34.04 6.57 1.63
CA GLN A 243 33.03 5.50 1.54
C GLN A 243 31.92 5.86 0.55
N SER A 244 31.46 7.12 0.57
CA SER A 244 30.45 7.61 -0.38
C SER A 244 30.97 7.60 -1.82
N ASP A 245 32.22 7.97 -2.06
CA ASP A 245 32.85 7.91 -3.40
C ASP A 245 32.91 6.47 -3.91
N ILE A 246 33.29 5.51 -3.06
CA ILE A 246 33.31 4.08 -3.41
C ILE A 246 31.91 3.57 -3.79
N VAL A 247 30.88 3.95 -3.03
CA VAL A 247 29.47 3.59 -3.33
C VAL A 247 28.98 4.28 -4.61
N MET A 248 29.32 5.56 -4.81
CA MET A 248 28.97 6.29 -6.03
C MET A 248 29.61 5.68 -7.28
N ASP A 249 30.85 5.21 -7.20
CA ASP A 249 31.52 4.52 -8.31
C ASP A 249 31.00 3.08 -8.54
N GLN A 250 30.51 2.40 -7.51
CA GLN A 250 29.77 1.14 -7.67
C GLN A 250 28.44 1.38 -8.41
N LEU A 251 27.63 2.35 -7.95
CA LEU A 251 26.37 2.74 -8.60
C LEU A 251 26.58 3.23 -10.04
N ARG A 252 27.71 3.91 -10.32
CA ARG A 252 28.07 4.31 -11.69
C ARG A 252 28.30 3.11 -12.60
N LYS A 253 29.05 2.11 -12.13
CA LYS A 253 29.31 0.86 -12.88
C LYS A 253 28.04 0.03 -13.08
N GLU A 254 27.17 -0.05 -12.07
CA GLU A 254 25.87 -0.71 -12.20
C GLU A 254 24.98 0.00 -13.23
N LYS A 255 24.92 1.34 -13.19
CA LYS A 255 24.21 2.14 -14.19
C LYS A 255 24.78 1.94 -15.60
N GLU A 256 26.09 1.91 -15.75
CA GLU A 256 26.75 1.64 -17.03
C GLU A 256 26.42 0.22 -17.54
N HIS A 257 26.42 -0.79 -16.66
CA HIS A 257 26.04 -2.15 -17.01
C HIS A 257 24.56 -2.27 -17.43
N VAL A 258 23.64 -1.65 -16.69
CA VAL A 258 22.21 -1.62 -17.05
C VAL A 258 21.98 -0.84 -18.35
N ASN A 259 22.70 0.26 -18.59
CA ASN A 259 22.64 0.98 -19.86
C ASN A 259 23.11 0.11 -21.03
N LEU A 260 24.17 -0.68 -20.87
CA LEU A 260 24.61 -1.64 -21.88
C LEU A 260 23.56 -2.72 -22.14
N GLN A 261 22.94 -3.30 -21.11
CA GLN A 261 21.83 -4.25 -21.27
C GLN A 261 20.62 -3.62 -22.00
N ILE A 262 20.26 -2.38 -21.66
CA ILE A 262 19.18 -1.64 -22.36
C ILE A 262 19.55 -1.41 -23.82
N GLN A 263 20.81 -1.09 -24.12
CA GLN A 263 21.29 -0.90 -25.48
C GLN A 263 21.26 -2.22 -26.27
N GLU A 264 21.76 -3.32 -25.69
CA GLU A 264 21.69 -4.66 -26.28
C GLU A 264 20.25 -5.10 -26.59
N LEU A 265 19.32 -4.90 -25.65
CA LEU A 265 17.89 -5.19 -25.86
C LEU A 265 17.26 -4.26 -26.91
N THR A 266 17.66 -2.99 -26.96
CA THR A 266 17.20 -2.03 -27.96
C THR A 266 17.68 -2.42 -29.36
N ASP A 267 18.92 -2.87 -29.48
CA ASP A 267 19.51 -3.28 -30.75
C ASP A 267 18.96 -4.66 -31.20
N GLN A 268 18.64 -5.57 -30.27
CA GLN A 268 17.86 -6.79 -30.57
C GLN A 268 16.44 -6.46 -31.07
N LEU A 269 15.77 -5.46 -30.48
CA LEU A 269 14.43 -5.04 -30.90
C LEU A 269 14.47 -4.38 -32.29
N LYS A 270 15.48 -3.56 -32.59
CA LYS A 270 15.71 -3.04 -33.95
C LYS A 270 15.94 -4.17 -34.96
N ALA A 271 16.81 -5.13 -34.64
CA ALA A 271 17.08 -6.26 -35.52
C ALA A 271 15.80 -7.09 -35.79
N LYS A 272 14.90 -7.22 -34.80
CA LYS A 272 13.59 -7.86 -35.01
C LYS A 272 12.66 -7.05 -35.90
N ASN A 273 12.60 -5.73 -35.75
CA ASN A 273 11.84 -4.87 -36.67
C ASN A 273 12.41 -4.95 -38.11
N GLU A 274 13.74 -5.00 -38.26
CA GLU A 274 14.41 -5.18 -39.57
C GLU A 274 14.18 -6.57 -40.17
N GLU A 275 13.90 -7.61 -39.36
CA GLU A 275 13.43 -8.93 -39.83
C GLU A 275 11.96 -8.91 -40.29
N ASP A 276 11.13 -8.02 -39.74
CA ASP A 276 9.72 -7.89 -40.13
C ASP A 276 9.54 -7.10 -41.45
N ASP A 277 10.42 -6.15 -41.76
CA ASP A 277 10.41 -5.39 -43.03
C ASP A 277 10.34 -6.26 -44.31
N PRO A 278 11.18 -7.29 -44.52
CA PRO A 278 11.06 -8.17 -45.69
C PRO A 278 9.78 -9.02 -45.68
N LEU A 279 9.24 -9.35 -44.50
CA LEU A 279 7.92 -10.01 -44.40
C LEU A 279 6.80 -9.05 -44.86
N MET A 280 6.83 -7.81 -44.40
CA MET A 280 5.90 -6.75 -44.82
C MET A 280 6.01 -6.45 -46.32
N ALA A 281 7.23 -6.43 -46.87
CA ALA A 281 7.46 -6.29 -48.31
C ALA A 281 6.87 -7.47 -49.11
N ALA A 282 7.04 -8.70 -48.64
CA ALA A 282 6.47 -9.89 -49.27
C ALA A 282 4.93 -9.93 -49.19
N VAL A 283 4.34 -9.53 -48.05
CA VAL A 283 2.89 -9.40 -47.89
C VAL A 283 2.35 -8.30 -48.81
N ASN A 284 2.98 -7.13 -48.86
CA ASN A 284 2.59 -6.06 -49.78
C ASN A 284 2.66 -6.50 -51.25
N ALA A 285 3.71 -7.23 -51.64
CA ALA A 285 3.78 -7.80 -52.99
C ALA A 285 2.61 -8.75 -53.30
N LYS A 286 2.19 -9.59 -52.34
CA LYS A 286 0.99 -10.45 -52.50
C LYS A 286 -0.33 -9.67 -52.52
N VAL A 287 -0.43 -8.58 -51.76
CA VAL A 287 -1.58 -7.67 -51.83
C VAL A 287 -1.67 -7.00 -53.21
N GLU A 288 -0.55 -6.55 -53.79
CA GLU A 288 -0.55 -5.98 -55.14
C GLU A 288 -0.82 -7.03 -56.23
N GLU A 289 -0.30 -8.26 -56.10
CA GLU A 289 -0.71 -9.39 -56.97
C GLU A 289 -2.23 -9.61 -56.95
N TRP A 290 -2.84 -9.64 -55.77
CA TRP A 290 -4.29 -9.82 -55.63
C TRP A 290 -5.10 -8.63 -56.14
N LYS A 291 -4.65 -7.40 -55.93
CA LYS A 291 -5.26 -6.19 -56.54
C LYS A 291 -5.21 -6.27 -58.07
N GLY A 292 -4.10 -6.70 -58.65
CA GLY A 292 -3.97 -6.92 -60.10
C GLY A 292 -4.94 -7.98 -60.62
N ILE A 293 -5.09 -9.10 -59.91
CA ILE A 293 -6.07 -10.14 -60.25
C ILE A 293 -7.50 -9.60 -60.15
N LEU A 294 -7.85 -8.90 -59.06
CA LEU A 294 -9.18 -8.30 -58.88
C LEU A 294 -9.50 -7.32 -60.00
N ALA A 295 -8.59 -6.38 -60.32
CA ALA A 295 -8.76 -5.45 -61.44
C ALA A 295 -9.00 -6.19 -62.77
N SER A 296 -8.22 -7.24 -63.07
CA SER A 296 -8.44 -8.04 -64.28
C SER A 296 -9.80 -8.76 -64.31
N LYS A 297 -10.36 -9.11 -63.14
CA LYS A 297 -11.70 -9.70 -63.05
C LYS A 297 -12.81 -8.65 -63.13
N ASP A 298 -12.59 -7.45 -62.63
CA ASP A 298 -13.51 -6.33 -62.84
C ASP A 298 -13.55 -5.94 -64.34
N ASP A 299 -12.42 -5.94 -65.04
CA ASP A 299 -12.34 -5.77 -66.50
C ASP A 299 -13.11 -6.87 -67.25
N GLU A 300 -12.89 -8.16 -66.94
CA GLU A 300 -13.67 -9.27 -67.50
C GLU A 300 -15.18 -9.11 -67.24
N ILE A 301 -15.57 -8.69 -66.02
CA ILE A 301 -16.97 -8.43 -65.67
C ILE A 301 -17.55 -7.29 -66.52
N ILE A 302 -16.79 -6.22 -66.77
CA ILE A 302 -17.20 -5.11 -67.65
C ILE A 302 -17.39 -5.62 -69.09
N GLU A 303 -16.49 -6.45 -69.63
CA GLU A 303 -16.65 -7.06 -70.96
C GLU A 303 -17.92 -7.94 -71.04
N TYR A 304 -18.17 -8.78 -70.03
CA TYR A 304 -19.39 -9.59 -69.97
C TYR A 304 -20.66 -8.74 -69.85
N GLN A 305 -20.63 -7.65 -69.07
CA GLN A 305 -21.75 -6.71 -68.98
C GLN A 305 -22.03 -6.03 -70.32
N GLN A 306 -21.00 -5.59 -71.04
CA GLN A 306 -21.13 -5.03 -72.40
C GLN A 306 -21.67 -6.07 -73.38
N MET A 307 -21.21 -7.32 -73.32
CA MET A 307 -21.72 -8.39 -74.18
C MET A 307 -23.21 -8.69 -73.90
N LEU A 308 -23.61 -8.75 -72.62
CA LEU A 308 -25.01 -8.91 -72.23
C LEU A 308 -25.87 -7.72 -72.67
N PHE A 309 -25.36 -6.50 -72.60
CA PHE A 309 -26.03 -5.31 -73.12
C PHE A 309 -26.24 -5.41 -74.64
N ASN A 310 -25.19 -5.69 -75.40
CA ASN A 310 -25.24 -5.85 -76.85
C ASN A 310 -26.20 -6.98 -77.30
N LEU A 311 -26.25 -8.10 -76.55
CA LEU A 311 -27.20 -9.19 -76.81
C LEU A 311 -28.64 -8.79 -76.49
N ARG A 312 -28.88 -8.04 -75.39
CA ARG A 312 -30.20 -7.48 -75.06
C ARG A 312 -30.68 -6.47 -76.11
N GLU A 313 -29.80 -5.63 -76.64
CA GLU A 313 -30.15 -4.71 -77.73
C GLU A 313 -30.48 -5.45 -79.03
N LYS A 314 -29.66 -6.44 -79.42
CA LYS A 314 -29.96 -7.29 -80.58
C LYS A 314 -31.31 -8.01 -80.44
N LEU A 315 -31.63 -8.51 -79.24
CA LEU A 315 -32.93 -9.11 -78.94
C LEU A 315 -34.07 -8.09 -79.08
N LYS A 316 -33.91 -6.86 -78.55
CA LYS A 316 -34.91 -5.78 -78.72
C LYS A 316 -35.11 -5.43 -80.19
N MET A 317 -34.06 -5.32 -80.98
CA MET A 317 -34.16 -5.02 -82.41
C MET A 317 -34.87 -6.15 -83.17
N ALA A 318 -34.50 -7.41 -82.92
CA ALA A 318 -35.18 -8.57 -83.52
C ALA A 318 -36.66 -8.66 -83.11
N GLN A 319 -37.01 -8.29 -81.87
CA GLN A 319 -38.39 -8.20 -81.40
C GLN A 319 -39.16 -7.10 -82.13
N LEU A 320 -38.57 -5.91 -82.30
CA LEU A 320 -39.18 -4.80 -83.04
C LEU A 320 -39.41 -5.16 -84.53
N ASP A 321 -38.48 -5.86 -85.16
CA ASP A 321 -38.64 -6.34 -86.54
C ASP A 321 -39.73 -7.43 -86.65
N ALA A 322 -39.82 -8.35 -85.67
CA ALA A 322 -40.89 -9.33 -85.60
C ALA A 322 -42.26 -8.67 -85.40
N ASP A 323 -42.36 -7.69 -84.49
CA ASP A 323 -43.60 -6.94 -84.25
C ASP A 323 -44.00 -6.09 -85.44
N LYS A 324 -43.04 -5.47 -86.15
CA LYS A 324 -43.28 -4.77 -87.42
C LYS A 324 -43.84 -5.72 -88.49
N ASN A 325 -43.27 -6.91 -88.63
CA ASN A 325 -43.77 -7.93 -89.57
C ASN A 325 -45.18 -8.42 -89.19
N ASN A 326 -45.44 -8.62 -87.89
CA ASN A 326 -46.78 -8.96 -87.38
C ASN A 326 -47.80 -7.84 -87.67
N VAL A 327 -47.43 -6.57 -87.45
CA VAL A 327 -48.27 -5.40 -87.76
C VAL A 327 -48.54 -5.31 -89.27
N MET A 328 -47.54 -5.54 -90.13
CA MET A 328 -47.75 -5.58 -91.58
C MET A 328 -48.69 -6.70 -92.01
N ALA A 329 -48.54 -7.91 -91.46
CA ALA A 329 -49.44 -9.03 -91.75
C ALA A 329 -50.87 -8.78 -91.26
N LEU A 330 -51.04 -8.18 -90.07
CA LEU A 330 -52.34 -7.75 -89.56
C LEU A 330 -52.96 -6.64 -90.42
N GLN A 331 -52.16 -5.68 -90.87
CA GLN A 331 -52.63 -4.58 -91.72
C GLN A 331 -53.08 -5.08 -93.10
N GLN A 332 -52.38 -6.06 -93.68
CA GLN A 332 -52.83 -6.74 -94.89
C GLN A 332 -54.13 -7.53 -94.63
N GLY A 333 -54.20 -8.31 -93.55
CA GLY A 333 -55.39 -9.05 -93.17
C GLY A 333 -56.61 -8.15 -92.94
N VAL A 334 -56.42 -6.96 -92.35
CA VAL A 334 -57.48 -5.94 -92.21
C VAL A 334 -57.92 -5.43 -93.59
N GLN A 335 -57.00 -5.08 -94.50
CA GLN A 335 -57.36 -4.64 -95.86
C GLN A 335 -58.14 -5.71 -96.64
N GLU A 336 -57.76 -6.98 -96.51
CA GLU A 336 -58.48 -8.12 -97.11
C GLU A 336 -59.89 -8.24 -96.50
N ARG A 337 -60.03 -8.13 -95.18
CA ARG A 337 -61.32 -8.17 -94.48
C ARG A 337 -62.20 -6.97 -94.81
N ASP A 338 -61.65 -5.77 -94.96
CA ASP A 338 -62.37 -4.57 -95.40
C ASP A 338 -62.83 -4.66 -96.87
N SER A 339 -62.13 -5.44 -97.70
CA SER A 339 -62.59 -5.77 -99.05
C SER A 339 -63.77 -6.76 -99.04
N GLN A 340 -63.71 -7.78 -98.17
CA GLN A 340 -64.82 -8.73 -97.95
C GLN A 340 -66.04 -8.04 -97.36
N ILE A 341 -65.87 -7.15 -96.38
CA ILE A 341 -66.94 -6.37 -95.76
C ILE A 341 -67.62 -5.51 -96.83
N ARG A 342 -66.88 -4.78 -97.68
CA ARG A 342 -67.49 -4.00 -98.78
C ARG A 342 -68.35 -4.86 -99.71
N LEU A 343 -67.84 -6.01 -100.15
CA LEU A 343 -68.60 -6.95 -101.00
C LEU A 343 -69.87 -7.47 -100.29
N LEU A 344 -69.78 -7.82 -99.01
CA LEU A 344 -70.94 -8.28 -98.23
C LEU A 344 -71.93 -7.15 -97.94
N THR A 345 -71.47 -5.92 -97.70
CA THR A 345 -72.33 -4.73 -97.55
C THR A 345 -73.09 -4.46 -98.84
N GLU A 346 -72.44 -4.56 -100.00
CA GLU A 346 -73.08 -4.38 -101.31
C GLU A 346 -74.12 -5.47 -101.60
N GLN A 347 -73.84 -6.73 -101.24
CA GLN A 347 -74.83 -7.82 -101.29
C GLN A 347 -76.00 -7.59 -100.30
N VAL A 348 -75.72 -7.18 -99.07
CA VAL A 348 -76.76 -6.85 -98.08
C VAL A 348 -77.60 -5.66 -98.53
N GLU A 349 -77.03 -4.65 -99.18
CA GLU A 349 -77.81 -3.53 -99.72
C GLU A 349 -78.72 -3.97 -100.87
N GLN A 350 -78.27 -4.90 -101.72
CA GLN A 350 -79.12 -5.54 -102.73
C GLN A 350 -80.26 -6.34 -102.08
N TYR A 351 -79.95 -7.21 -101.12
CA TYR A 351 -80.97 -7.98 -100.38
C TYR A 351 -81.90 -7.09 -99.54
N THR A 352 -81.46 -5.93 -99.06
CA THR A 352 -82.31 -4.99 -98.32
C THR A 352 -83.31 -4.33 -99.26
N LYS A 353 -82.90 -3.95 -100.48
CA LYS A 353 -83.81 -3.44 -101.54
C LYS A 353 -84.79 -4.51 -102.05
N GLU A 354 -84.50 -5.79 -101.87
CA GLU A 354 -85.45 -6.89 -102.07
C GLU A 354 -86.34 -7.11 -100.84
N MET A 355 -85.77 -7.01 -99.63
CA MET A 355 -86.49 -7.18 -98.37
C MET A 355 -87.47 -6.05 -98.09
N GLU A 356 -87.20 -4.80 -98.49
CA GLU A 356 -88.17 -3.69 -98.41
C GLU A 356 -89.41 -3.95 -99.27
N LYS A 357 -89.24 -4.54 -100.46
CA LYS A 357 -90.36 -4.98 -101.31
C LYS A 357 -91.14 -6.12 -100.65
N ASN A 358 -90.45 -7.05 -99.99
CA ASN A 358 -91.08 -8.14 -99.24
C ASN A 358 -91.71 -7.66 -97.92
N ALA A 359 -91.21 -6.59 -97.30
CA ALA A 359 -91.71 -6.02 -96.06
C ALA A 359 -93.09 -5.40 -96.25
N LEU A 360 -93.32 -4.72 -97.39
CA LEU A 360 -94.67 -4.28 -97.79
C LEU A 360 -95.66 -5.45 -97.86
N ILE A 361 -95.24 -6.58 -98.43
CA ILE A 361 -96.06 -7.81 -98.52
C ILE A 361 -96.27 -8.44 -97.14
N ILE A 362 -95.28 -8.38 -96.24
CA ILE A 362 -95.40 -8.90 -94.87
C ILE A 362 -96.25 -7.98 -93.99
N GLU A 363 -96.26 -6.66 -94.20
CA GLU A 363 -97.08 -5.71 -93.44
C GLU A 363 -98.58 -5.88 -93.75
N ASP A 364 -98.92 -6.20 -95.01
CA ASP A 364 -100.26 -6.64 -95.40
C ASP A 364 -100.66 -7.96 -94.70
N LEU A 365 -99.74 -8.93 -94.59
CA LEU A 365 -100.00 -10.25 -93.96
C LEU A 365 -99.94 -10.22 -92.42
N LYS A 366 -99.30 -9.23 -91.81
CA LYS A 366 -99.08 -9.13 -90.36
C LYS A 366 -100.29 -8.59 -89.59
N ASN A 367 -101.23 -7.94 -90.27
CA ASN A 367 -102.48 -7.49 -89.65
C ASN A 367 -103.46 -8.65 -89.37
N GLU A 368 -103.29 -9.83 -89.98
CA GLU A 368 -104.17 -10.98 -89.74
C GLU A 368 -103.73 -11.89 -88.57
N LEU A 369 -102.43 -11.99 -88.27
CA LEU A 369 -101.90 -13.00 -87.34
C LEU A 369 -101.73 -12.49 -85.90
N GLN A 370 -102.89 -12.29 -85.26
CA GLN A 370 -103.19 -12.63 -83.86
C GLN A 370 -102.06 -12.65 -82.81
N LYS A 371 -102.28 -11.84 -81.76
CA LYS A 371 -102.67 -12.35 -80.42
C LYS A 371 -102.29 -13.83 -80.14
N ASP A 372 -101.24 -14.11 -79.37
CA ASP A 372 -101.42 -14.69 -78.02
C ASP A 372 -100.13 -14.75 -77.16
N LYS A 373 -100.28 -15.17 -75.90
CA LYS A 373 -99.37 -14.95 -74.74
C LYS A 373 -98.59 -16.21 -74.30
N GLY A 374 -97.63 -16.05 -73.37
CA GLY A 374 -97.37 -17.09 -72.35
C GLY A 374 -96.03 -17.05 -71.59
N LEU A 375 -96.06 -17.27 -70.27
CA LEU A 375 -94.91 -17.40 -69.34
C LEU A 375 -95.04 -18.70 -68.50
N SER A 376 -93.98 -19.15 -67.79
CA SER A 376 -94.03 -19.60 -66.37
C SER A 376 -92.72 -20.27 -65.85
N SER A 377 -92.36 -20.05 -64.56
CA SER A 377 -92.37 -21.11 -63.50
C SER A 377 -91.22 -21.12 -62.47
N LEU A 378 -91.54 -20.65 -61.25
CA LEU A 378 -91.23 -21.07 -59.87
C LEU A 378 -90.08 -22.04 -59.47
N ALA A 379 -89.51 -22.87 -60.35
CA ALA A 379 -88.56 -23.94 -59.96
C ALA A 379 -87.17 -23.45 -59.49
N GLN A 380 -86.80 -22.19 -59.78
CA GLN A 380 -85.48 -21.65 -59.44
C GLN A 380 -85.28 -21.36 -57.95
N GLN A 381 -86.36 -21.13 -57.19
CA GLN A 381 -86.26 -20.47 -55.88
C GLN A 381 -85.69 -21.36 -54.77
N ASN A 382 -86.00 -22.66 -54.76
CA ASN A 382 -85.51 -23.59 -53.73
C ASN A 382 -84.02 -23.94 -53.88
N ARG A 383 -83.48 -23.85 -55.11
CA ARG A 383 -82.08 -24.18 -55.41
C ARG A 383 -81.10 -23.14 -54.87
N ILE A 384 -81.58 -21.93 -54.57
CA ILE A 384 -80.79 -20.80 -54.07
C ILE A 384 -80.47 -20.97 -52.57
N GLY A 385 -81.40 -21.50 -51.77
CA GLY A 385 -81.25 -21.60 -50.31
C GLY A 385 -80.19 -22.62 -49.85
N GLU A 386 -79.96 -23.70 -50.60
CA GLU A 386 -78.92 -24.68 -50.29
C GLU A 386 -77.50 -24.17 -50.58
N ILE A 387 -77.37 -23.28 -51.57
CA ILE A 387 -76.09 -22.66 -51.96
C ILE A 387 -75.62 -21.70 -50.86
N GLN A 388 -76.52 -20.89 -50.31
CA GLN A 388 -76.21 -19.91 -49.25
C GLN A 388 -75.63 -20.53 -47.97
N LYS A 389 -76.11 -21.71 -47.55
CA LYS A 389 -75.58 -22.40 -46.35
C LYS A 389 -74.20 -23.00 -46.54
N LYS A 390 -73.85 -23.40 -47.77
CA LYS A 390 -72.49 -23.88 -48.09
C LYS A 390 -71.50 -22.72 -48.15
N LEU A 391 -71.93 -21.55 -48.61
CA LEU A 391 -71.13 -20.33 -48.64
C LEU A 391 -70.63 -19.95 -47.23
N GLN A 392 -71.54 -19.81 -46.26
CA GLN A 392 -71.20 -19.41 -44.89
C GLN A 392 -70.23 -20.36 -44.18
N LEU A 393 -70.31 -21.67 -44.45
CA LEU A 393 -69.40 -22.65 -43.86
C LEU A 393 -67.99 -22.56 -44.46
N LEU A 394 -67.88 -22.18 -45.73
CA LEU A 394 -66.59 -21.95 -46.39
C LEU A 394 -65.97 -20.62 -45.93
N GLU A 395 -66.77 -19.55 -45.83
CA GLU A 395 -66.35 -18.23 -45.31
C GLU A 395 -65.76 -18.30 -43.89
N GLN A 396 -66.38 -19.08 -42.99
CA GLN A 396 -65.84 -19.28 -41.64
C GLN A 396 -64.55 -20.12 -41.61
N ARG A 397 -64.31 -20.93 -42.66
CA ARG A 397 -63.10 -21.75 -42.77
C ARG A 397 -61.96 -21.01 -43.45
N THR A 398 -62.25 -20.04 -44.33
CA THR A 398 -61.23 -19.16 -44.92
C THR A 398 -60.76 -18.11 -43.91
N THR A 399 -61.64 -17.48 -43.12
CA THR A 399 -61.22 -16.46 -42.14
C THR A 399 -60.31 -17.01 -41.03
N GLU A 400 -60.56 -18.23 -40.54
CA GLU A 400 -59.65 -18.86 -39.58
C GLU A 400 -58.34 -19.33 -40.24
N ALA A 401 -58.34 -19.65 -41.53
CA ALA A 401 -57.11 -19.96 -42.27
C ALA A 401 -56.26 -18.70 -42.54
N GLU A 402 -56.89 -17.56 -42.86
CA GLU A 402 -56.26 -16.25 -42.99
C GLU A 402 -55.62 -15.81 -41.67
N ARG A 403 -56.36 -15.94 -40.55
CA ARG A 403 -55.85 -15.61 -39.21
C ARG A 403 -54.63 -16.46 -38.80
N VAL A 404 -54.57 -17.72 -39.23
CA VAL A 404 -53.40 -18.60 -39.02
C VAL A 404 -52.24 -18.23 -39.95
N ALA A 405 -52.52 -17.78 -41.17
CA ALA A 405 -51.50 -17.32 -42.11
C ALA A 405 -50.85 -15.99 -41.68
N GLU A 406 -51.64 -15.01 -41.21
CA GLU A 406 -51.10 -13.73 -40.70
C GLU A 406 -50.18 -13.91 -39.49
N LEU A 407 -50.54 -14.82 -38.56
CA LEU A 407 -49.68 -15.15 -37.43
C LEU A 407 -48.37 -15.81 -37.89
N ALA A 408 -48.43 -16.76 -38.83
CA ALA A 408 -47.24 -17.39 -39.38
C ALA A 408 -46.35 -16.42 -40.19
N GLU A 409 -46.92 -15.46 -40.91
CA GLU A 409 -46.16 -14.41 -41.58
C GLU A 409 -45.54 -13.41 -40.59
N SER A 410 -46.23 -13.08 -39.49
CA SER A 410 -45.68 -12.22 -38.44
C SER A 410 -44.48 -12.87 -37.77
N ASP A 411 -44.62 -14.15 -37.36
CA ASP A 411 -43.54 -14.93 -36.74
C ASP A 411 -42.35 -15.10 -37.71
N ALA A 412 -42.61 -15.33 -39.00
CA ALA A 412 -41.55 -15.40 -40.02
C ALA A 412 -40.82 -14.06 -40.20
N ARG A 413 -41.54 -12.93 -40.25
CA ARG A 413 -40.95 -11.58 -40.33
C ARG A 413 -40.18 -11.20 -39.08
N GLU A 414 -40.62 -11.62 -37.90
CA GLU A 414 -39.90 -11.39 -36.65
C GLU A 414 -38.63 -12.26 -36.57
N LYS A 415 -38.68 -13.52 -37.05
CA LYS A 415 -37.48 -14.37 -37.16
C LYS A 415 -36.50 -13.90 -38.23
N ASP A 416 -36.97 -13.39 -39.36
CA ASP A 416 -36.11 -12.72 -40.35
C ASP A 416 -35.51 -11.43 -39.77
N LYS A 417 -36.26 -10.69 -38.95
CA LYS A 417 -35.74 -9.49 -38.25
C LYS A 417 -34.70 -9.85 -37.20
N GLU A 418 -34.94 -10.87 -36.37
CA GLU A 418 -33.95 -11.43 -35.44
C GLU A 418 -32.70 -11.92 -36.19
N LEU A 419 -32.86 -12.58 -37.33
CA LEU A 419 -31.75 -13.04 -38.17
C LEU A 419 -30.97 -11.84 -38.74
N ILE A 420 -31.65 -10.81 -39.23
CA ILE A 420 -31.03 -9.57 -39.73
C ILE A 420 -30.32 -8.83 -38.59
N GLU A 421 -30.90 -8.78 -37.40
CA GLU A 421 -30.29 -8.17 -36.20
C GLU A 421 -29.09 -8.98 -35.69
N ALA A 422 -29.15 -10.31 -35.71
CA ALA A 422 -28.03 -11.18 -35.37
C ALA A 422 -26.90 -11.11 -36.42
N LEU A 423 -27.23 -11.07 -37.71
CA LEU A 423 -26.28 -10.83 -38.80
C LEU A 423 -25.73 -9.39 -38.78
N LYS A 424 -26.49 -8.43 -38.27
CA LYS A 424 -26.01 -7.07 -38.02
C LYS A 424 -25.04 -7.07 -36.83
N GLN A 425 -25.40 -7.64 -35.69
CA GLN A 425 -24.51 -7.81 -34.53
C GLN A 425 -23.23 -8.54 -34.94
N MET A 426 -23.32 -9.64 -35.68
CA MET A 426 -22.17 -10.38 -36.19
C MET A 426 -21.27 -9.52 -37.08
N ARG A 427 -21.84 -8.71 -38.00
CA ARG A 427 -21.06 -7.73 -38.77
C ARG A 427 -20.50 -6.59 -37.92
N ASP A 428 -21.21 -6.15 -36.89
CA ASP A 428 -20.76 -5.12 -35.95
C ASP A 428 -19.61 -5.66 -35.06
N TYR A 429 -19.56 -6.98 -34.80
CA TYR A 429 -18.40 -7.69 -34.23
C TYR A 429 -17.25 -7.84 -35.24
N GLU A 430 -17.53 -8.30 -36.48
CA GLU A 430 -16.54 -8.47 -37.55
C GLU A 430 -15.87 -7.16 -37.97
N THR A 431 -16.59 -6.03 -37.86
CA THR A 431 -16.07 -4.67 -38.11
C THR A 431 -15.46 -4.02 -36.85
N GLY A 432 -15.48 -4.70 -35.69
CA GLY A 432 -14.90 -4.21 -34.44
C GLY A 432 -15.65 -3.03 -33.81
N ILE A 433 -16.91 -2.80 -34.19
CA ILE A 433 -17.76 -1.71 -33.68
C ILE A 433 -18.40 -2.10 -32.33
N TYR A 434 -18.73 -3.38 -32.13
CA TYR A 434 -19.23 -3.86 -30.84
C TYR A 434 -18.12 -3.82 -29.78
N GLY A 435 -18.40 -3.21 -28.62
CA GLY A 435 -17.41 -2.91 -27.58
C GLY A 435 -16.60 -1.62 -27.80
N LEU A 436 -16.52 -1.10 -29.03
CA LEU A 436 -15.88 0.20 -29.29
C LEU A 436 -16.66 1.35 -28.64
N GLU A 437 -17.98 1.31 -28.64
CA GLU A 437 -18.80 2.34 -28.00
C GLU A 437 -18.68 2.32 -26.47
N GLU A 438 -18.55 1.13 -25.86
CA GLU A 438 -18.27 0.97 -24.43
C GLU A 438 -16.87 1.47 -24.07
N ALA A 439 -15.84 1.09 -24.85
CA ALA A 439 -14.49 1.61 -24.68
C ALA A 439 -14.42 3.14 -24.88
N VAL A 440 -15.19 3.71 -25.82
CA VAL A 440 -15.30 5.17 -26.01
C VAL A 440 -16.03 5.84 -24.84
N ALA A 441 -17.00 5.19 -24.21
CA ALA A 441 -17.65 5.67 -22.99
C ALA A 441 -16.67 5.64 -21.80
N GLU A 442 -15.93 4.55 -21.60
CA GLU A 442 -14.89 4.44 -20.59
C GLU A 442 -13.79 5.49 -20.77
N ILE A 443 -13.29 5.67 -22.00
CA ILE A 443 -12.32 6.73 -22.34
C ILE A 443 -12.88 8.13 -22.06
N LYS A 444 -14.18 8.37 -22.28
CA LYS A 444 -14.83 9.65 -21.93
C LYS A 444 -14.89 9.86 -20.42
N ASP A 445 -15.16 8.82 -19.64
CA ASP A 445 -15.26 8.91 -18.18
C ASP A 445 -13.87 9.00 -17.51
N LEU A 446 -12.88 8.25 -18.00
CA LEU A 446 -11.47 8.44 -17.62
C LEU A 446 -11.00 9.87 -17.96
N LYS A 447 -11.37 10.42 -19.12
CA LYS A 447 -11.08 11.83 -19.45
C LYS A 447 -11.80 12.84 -18.53
N LYS A 448 -12.96 12.52 -17.96
CA LYS A 448 -13.60 13.35 -16.92
C LYS A 448 -12.82 13.25 -15.60
N GLN A 449 -12.42 12.05 -15.18
CA GLN A 449 -11.62 11.85 -13.98
C GLN A 449 -10.26 12.56 -14.06
N ILE A 450 -9.58 12.49 -15.21
CA ILE A 450 -8.34 13.24 -15.47
C ILE A 450 -8.58 14.74 -15.29
N LYS A 451 -9.62 15.33 -15.91
CA LYS A 451 -9.94 16.75 -15.74
C LYS A 451 -10.24 17.16 -14.29
N ILE A 452 -10.86 16.28 -13.51
CA ILE A 452 -11.11 16.53 -12.08
C ILE A 452 -9.78 16.53 -11.31
N ARG A 453 -8.95 15.51 -11.53
CA ARG A 453 -7.59 15.39 -10.95
C ARG A 453 -6.68 16.55 -11.34
N ASP A 454 -6.75 17.02 -12.58
CA ASP A 454 -6.00 18.18 -13.06
C ASP A 454 -6.43 19.45 -12.31
N HIS A 455 -7.74 19.64 -12.09
CA HIS A 455 -8.25 20.81 -11.37
C HIS A 455 -7.97 20.74 -9.85
N GLU A 456 -7.98 19.54 -9.26
CA GLU A 456 -7.47 19.28 -7.90
C GLU A 456 -5.97 19.60 -7.81
N THR A 457 -5.19 19.19 -8.81
CA THR A 457 -3.74 19.46 -8.89
C THR A 457 -3.47 20.96 -9.06
N GLU A 458 -4.22 21.67 -9.90
CA GLU A 458 -4.18 23.14 -9.99
C GLU A 458 -4.55 23.82 -8.65
N GLY A 459 -5.48 23.24 -7.90
CA GLY A 459 -5.83 23.67 -6.54
C GLY A 459 -4.66 23.53 -5.59
N LEU A 460 -4.07 22.33 -5.53
CA LEU A 460 -2.89 22.04 -4.72
C LEU A 460 -1.68 22.89 -5.11
N ILE A 461 -1.44 23.16 -6.40
CA ILE A 461 -0.39 24.08 -6.85
C ILE A 461 -0.63 25.49 -6.33
N LYS A 462 -1.88 25.99 -6.36
CA LYS A 462 -2.21 27.32 -5.79
C LYS A 462 -2.01 27.35 -4.26
N GLU A 463 -2.28 26.26 -3.56
CA GLU A 463 -2.02 26.14 -2.13
C GLU A 463 -0.52 26.05 -1.81
N VAL A 464 0.26 25.27 -2.58
CA VAL A 464 1.71 25.18 -2.49
C VAL A 464 2.34 26.55 -2.72
N ASN A 465 2.03 27.23 -3.82
CA ASN A 465 2.54 28.58 -4.10
C ASN A 465 2.19 29.59 -2.98
N LYS A 466 1.01 29.46 -2.36
CA LYS A 466 0.59 30.30 -1.23
C LYS A 466 1.32 29.96 0.07
N LEU A 467 1.72 28.70 0.27
CA LEU A 467 2.55 28.28 1.38
C LEU A 467 4.02 28.66 1.16
N GLU A 468 4.53 28.57 -0.08
CA GLU A 468 5.85 29.03 -0.48
C GLU A 468 6.02 30.54 -0.27
N LEU A 469 5.02 31.35 -0.67
CA LEU A 469 5.02 32.79 -0.36
C LEU A 469 5.11 33.04 1.15
N LYS A 470 4.30 32.35 1.96
CA LYS A 470 4.39 32.46 3.43
C LYS A 470 5.72 31.97 4.00
N ILE A 471 6.34 30.97 3.38
CA ILE A 471 7.68 30.50 3.77
C ILE A 471 8.71 31.58 3.42
N SER A 472 8.59 32.26 2.28
CA SER A 472 9.42 33.43 1.94
C SER A 472 9.22 34.54 2.97
N ASP A 473 7.98 34.94 3.25
CA ASP A 473 7.66 35.96 4.26
C ASP A 473 8.30 35.62 5.61
N PHE A 474 8.21 34.35 6.06
CA PHE A 474 8.84 33.89 7.30
C PHE A 474 10.37 33.77 7.22
N LEU A 475 10.95 33.49 6.05
CA LEU A 475 12.41 33.48 5.88
C LEU A 475 12.94 34.91 5.94
N ASP A 476 12.31 35.84 5.23
CA ASP A 476 12.62 37.27 5.26
C ASP A 476 12.52 37.82 6.70
N GLU A 477 11.43 37.52 7.43
CA GLU A 477 11.31 37.84 8.87
C GLU A 477 12.43 37.23 9.74
N ASN A 478 12.89 36.00 9.43
CA ASN A 478 13.99 35.37 10.17
C ASN A 478 15.36 35.96 9.82
N GLU A 479 15.58 36.41 8.59
CA GLU A 479 16.79 37.13 8.20
C GLU A 479 16.84 38.50 8.88
N ASP A 480 15.73 39.24 8.87
CA ASP A 480 15.53 40.50 9.61
C ASP A 480 15.82 40.34 11.13
N LEU A 481 15.33 39.26 11.74
CA LEU A 481 15.56 38.96 13.16
C LEU A 481 17.00 38.53 13.44
N ARG A 482 17.66 37.81 12.52
CA ARG A 482 19.08 37.44 12.64
C ARG A 482 19.99 38.65 12.51
N GLU A 483 19.74 39.54 11.54
CA GLU A 483 20.50 40.77 11.36
C GLU A 483 20.40 41.67 12.61
N ARG A 484 19.20 41.85 13.17
CA ARG A 484 18.99 42.60 14.43
C ARG A 484 19.70 41.99 15.64
N LEU A 485 19.99 40.69 15.61
CA LEU A 485 20.75 39.97 16.65
C LEU A 485 22.25 39.88 16.33
N GLY A 486 22.71 40.42 15.19
CA GLY A 486 24.11 40.35 14.75
C GLY A 486 24.56 38.96 14.30
N LEU A 487 23.63 38.09 13.91
CA LEU A 487 23.88 36.71 13.49
C LEU A 487 23.85 36.59 11.96
N ASP A 488 24.79 35.84 11.38
CA ASP A 488 24.83 35.62 9.94
C ASP A 488 23.63 34.77 9.48
N PRO A 489 22.87 35.19 8.43
CA PRO A 489 21.69 34.49 7.93
C PRO A 489 21.86 32.99 7.63
N LYS A 490 23.08 32.51 7.34
CA LYS A 490 23.35 31.11 6.96
C LYS A 490 23.98 30.27 8.05
N THR A 491 24.34 30.85 9.20
CA THR A 491 24.89 30.08 10.32
C THR A 491 23.86 29.14 10.95
N MET A 492 24.24 27.86 11.14
CA MET A 492 23.41 26.91 11.88
C MET A 492 23.55 27.15 13.37
N ILE A 493 22.57 27.85 13.95
CA ILE A 493 22.41 28.01 15.39
C ILE A 493 21.95 26.67 15.98
N ASP A 494 22.56 26.22 17.08
CA ASP A 494 22.09 25.00 17.75
C ASP A 494 20.70 25.23 18.36
N LEU A 495 19.73 24.43 17.91
CA LEU A 495 18.35 24.47 18.35
C LEU A 495 18.05 23.45 19.46
N THR A 496 19.03 22.69 19.98
CA THR A 496 18.79 21.68 21.04
C THR A 496 18.17 22.30 22.29
N GLU A 497 18.71 23.40 22.82
CA GLU A 497 18.13 24.09 23.99
C GLU A 497 16.71 24.62 23.71
N PHE A 498 16.48 25.19 22.53
CA PHE A 498 15.15 25.66 22.13
C PHE A 498 14.15 24.51 21.98
N LYS A 499 14.56 23.38 21.39
CA LYS A 499 13.76 22.15 21.29
C LYS A 499 13.43 21.59 22.67
N ASN A 500 14.41 21.57 23.58
CA ASN A 500 14.23 21.11 24.96
C ASN A 500 13.28 22.03 25.74
N SER A 501 13.44 23.36 25.62
CA SER A 501 12.55 24.36 26.23
C SER A 501 11.12 24.28 25.68
N LYS A 502 10.96 24.08 24.36
CA LYS A 502 9.66 23.87 23.71
C LYS A 502 8.99 22.57 24.17
N ALA A 503 9.76 21.48 24.27
CA ALA A 503 9.27 20.19 24.78
C ALA A 503 8.83 20.29 26.25
N LEU A 504 9.62 20.99 27.07
CA LEU A 504 9.31 21.26 28.48
C LEU A 504 8.02 22.10 28.62
N LYS A 505 7.86 23.20 27.87
CA LYS A 505 6.61 23.97 27.83
C LYS A 505 5.42 23.12 27.37
N GLN A 506 5.60 22.25 26.38
CA GLN A 506 4.53 21.36 25.93
C GLN A 506 4.18 20.29 26.98
N GLN A 507 5.13 19.82 27.78
CA GLN A 507 4.87 18.98 28.95
C GLN A 507 4.16 19.76 30.06
N GLN A 508 4.56 21.00 30.34
CA GLN A 508 3.89 21.89 31.30
C GLN A 508 2.43 22.10 30.91
N TYR A 509 2.12 22.47 29.66
CA TYR A 509 0.74 22.60 29.18
C TYR A 509 -0.03 21.27 29.24
N LYS A 510 0.61 20.11 29.05
CA LYS A 510 -0.06 18.80 29.23
C LYS A 510 -0.38 18.53 30.71
N ALA A 511 0.53 18.85 31.63
CA ALA A 511 0.32 18.69 33.06
C ALA A 511 -0.75 19.68 33.59
N GLU A 512 -0.70 20.94 33.15
CA GLU A 512 -1.69 21.98 33.46
C GLU A 512 -3.07 21.58 32.95
N ASN A 513 -3.20 21.12 31.70
CA ASN A 513 -4.46 20.60 31.17
C ASN A 513 -4.97 19.37 31.95
N GLN A 514 -4.09 18.50 32.47
CA GLN A 514 -4.50 17.38 33.33
C GLN A 514 -5.00 17.85 34.70
N ILE A 515 -4.42 18.91 35.27
CA ILE A 515 -4.89 19.52 36.52
C ILE A 515 -6.25 20.20 36.29
N LEU A 516 -6.39 20.96 35.21
CA LEU A 516 -7.65 21.59 34.82
C LEU A 516 -8.75 20.57 34.51
N LEU A 517 -8.43 19.44 33.88
CA LEU A 517 -9.39 18.35 33.67
C LEU A 517 -9.88 17.75 35.00
N LYS A 518 -8.99 17.48 35.95
CA LYS A 518 -9.38 16.99 37.29
C LYS A 518 -10.22 18.01 38.07
N GLU A 519 -9.92 19.30 37.91
CA GLU A 519 -10.71 20.37 38.50
C GLU A 519 -12.09 20.48 37.85
N ILE A 520 -12.20 20.30 36.52
CA ILE A 520 -13.48 20.19 35.82
C ILE A 520 -14.26 18.97 36.31
N GLU A 521 -13.65 17.79 36.40
CA GLU A 521 -14.28 16.56 36.92
C GLU A 521 -14.84 16.79 38.33
N ARG A 522 -14.06 17.40 39.23
CA ARG A 522 -14.51 17.78 40.59
C ARG A 522 -15.70 18.76 40.57
N LEU A 523 -15.64 19.79 39.73
CA LEU A 523 -16.73 20.76 39.58
C LEU A 523 -17.97 20.13 38.92
N GLU A 524 -17.81 19.11 38.08
CA GLU A 524 -18.92 18.32 37.52
C GLU A 524 -19.55 17.41 38.57
N GLU A 525 -18.77 16.77 39.43
CA GLU A 525 -19.26 16.01 40.60
C GLU A 525 -20.03 16.91 41.55
N GLU A 526 -19.50 18.09 41.90
CA GLU A 526 -20.17 19.10 42.74
C GLU A 526 -21.48 19.56 42.08
N ARG A 527 -21.47 19.88 40.77
CA ARG A 527 -22.66 20.24 39.98
C ARG A 527 -23.70 19.11 39.97
N VAL A 528 -23.28 17.85 39.83
CA VAL A 528 -24.18 16.69 39.85
C VAL A 528 -24.77 16.50 41.24
N ALA A 529 -23.98 16.62 42.31
CA ALA A 529 -24.44 16.54 43.69
C ALA A 529 -25.47 17.64 44.00
N LEU A 530 -25.19 18.89 43.64
CA LEU A 530 -26.13 20.01 43.76
C LEU A 530 -27.40 19.79 42.94
N LYS A 531 -27.29 19.27 41.70
CA LYS A 531 -28.46 18.93 40.87
C LYS A 531 -29.29 17.77 41.46
N GLN A 532 -28.66 16.82 42.13
CA GLN A 532 -29.37 15.77 42.89
C GLN A 532 -30.06 16.34 44.13
N GLN A 533 -29.43 17.26 44.87
CA GLN A 533 -30.06 17.97 45.99
C GLN A 533 -31.27 18.79 45.52
N ILE A 534 -31.15 19.55 44.42
CA ILE A 534 -32.27 20.28 43.80
C ILE A 534 -33.40 19.32 43.39
N ARG A 535 -33.08 18.16 42.79
CA ARG A 535 -34.10 17.14 42.46
C ARG A 535 -34.80 16.59 43.70
N LYS A 536 -34.07 16.30 44.80
CA LYS A 536 -34.67 15.86 46.07
C LYS A 536 -35.58 16.94 46.66
N LEU A 537 -35.11 18.18 46.74
CA LEU A 537 -35.89 19.33 47.22
C LEU A 537 -37.12 19.61 46.34
N ALA A 538 -37.00 19.48 45.02
CA ALA A 538 -38.13 19.60 44.09
C ALA A 538 -39.13 18.43 44.24
N GLN A 539 -38.66 17.21 44.47
CA GLN A 539 -39.52 16.06 44.73
C GLN A 539 -40.22 16.16 46.10
N GLU A 540 -39.54 16.68 47.13
CA GLU A 540 -40.16 16.97 48.43
C GLU A 540 -41.18 18.10 48.34
N LYS A 541 -40.84 19.22 47.70
CA LYS A 541 -41.79 20.31 47.43
C LYS A 541 -42.96 19.83 46.58
N GLY A 542 -42.72 18.98 45.58
CA GLY A 542 -43.73 18.34 44.75
C GLY A 542 -44.64 17.39 45.54
N LYS A 543 -44.08 16.55 46.44
CA LYS A 543 -44.86 15.70 47.35
C LYS A 543 -45.70 16.53 48.34
N ARG A 544 -45.14 17.62 48.89
CA ARG A 544 -45.88 18.56 49.76
C ARG A 544 -46.99 19.28 48.99
N ALA A 545 -46.71 19.76 47.78
CA ALA A 545 -47.71 20.40 46.91
C ALA A 545 -48.81 19.42 46.44
N ALA A 546 -48.46 18.16 46.16
CA ALA A 546 -49.42 17.12 45.82
C ALA A 546 -50.30 16.71 47.01
N MET A 547 -49.77 16.70 48.24
CA MET A 547 -50.59 16.51 49.45
C MET A 547 -51.44 17.75 49.81
N LEU A 548 -51.05 18.96 49.37
CA LEU A 548 -51.74 20.22 49.67
C LEU A 548 -52.64 20.74 48.53
N GLY A 549 -52.64 20.08 47.37
CA GLY A 549 -53.66 20.23 46.33
C GLY A 549 -53.98 21.66 45.90
N ARG A 550 -52.99 22.47 45.50
CA ARG A 550 -53.25 23.85 45.04
C ARG A 550 -52.30 24.37 43.96
N THR A 551 -52.88 25.08 43.01
CA THR A 551 -52.24 25.77 41.88
C THR A 551 -51.60 27.10 42.29
N GLU A 552 -50.44 27.38 41.67
CA GLU A 552 -49.81 28.68 41.40
C GLU A 552 -49.41 29.65 42.54
N SER A 553 -48.33 30.38 42.25
CA SER A 553 -47.70 31.49 43.00
C SER A 553 -47.02 31.17 44.33
N CYS A 554 -45.71 31.48 44.40
CA CYS A 554 -45.04 32.34 45.40
C CYS A 554 -43.52 32.04 45.49
N PHE A 555 -42.74 33.00 46.00
CA PHE A 555 -41.29 32.97 46.26
C PHE A 555 -40.35 33.15 45.05
N THR A 556 -40.41 34.35 44.46
CA THR A 556 -39.25 35.04 43.84
C THR A 556 -38.89 36.30 44.62
N GLU A 557 -38.79 36.18 45.95
CA GLU A 557 -38.17 37.15 46.84
C GLU A 557 -37.08 36.43 47.64
N ASP A 558 -36.05 37.18 48.05
CA ASP A 558 -34.77 36.75 48.67
C ASP A 558 -33.62 36.37 47.72
N LEU A 559 -33.03 37.38 47.06
CA LEU A 559 -31.59 37.46 46.70
C LEU A 559 -31.25 38.85 46.09
N LYS A 560 -31.52 39.94 46.83
CA LYS A 560 -31.26 41.33 46.39
C LYS A 560 -30.67 42.24 47.48
N THR A 561 -29.66 41.77 48.22
CA THR A 561 -28.93 42.59 49.21
C THR A 561 -27.43 42.27 49.22
N LYS A 562 -26.65 43.07 48.47
CA LYS A 562 -25.20 43.41 48.58
C LYS A 562 -24.58 43.66 47.20
N LYS A 563 -24.75 44.88 46.70
CA LYS A 563 -23.86 45.51 45.71
C LYS A 563 -23.82 47.01 45.99
N GLU A 564 -22.85 47.42 46.79
CA GLU A 564 -22.39 48.81 46.86
C GLU A 564 -20.92 48.85 46.41
N LYS A 565 -20.58 49.94 45.70
CA LYS A 565 -19.21 50.37 45.31
C LYS A 565 -18.51 49.56 44.22
N SER A 566 -18.77 49.93 42.97
CA SER A 566 -17.71 50.13 41.96
C SER A 566 -18.17 51.09 40.85
N ASP A 567 -18.22 52.39 41.14
CA ASP A 567 -18.40 53.42 40.10
C ASP A 567 -17.08 53.68 39.37
N PHE A 568 -16.77 52.87 38.35
CA PHE A 568 -15.84 53.28 37.29
C PHE A 568 -15.98 52.45 36.00
N THR A 569 -16.88 52.87 35.10
CA THR A 569 -16.67 52.93 33.62
C THR A 569 -17.97 53.34 32.92
N SER A 570 -17.84 53.98 31.76
CA SER A 570 -18.92 54.52 30.93
C SER A 570 -20.02 53.50 30.59
N THR A 571 -21.28 53.85 30.88
CA THR A 571 -22.48 53.07 30.51
C THR A 571 -22.57 52.79 29.00
N VAL A 572 -21.93 53.61 28.17
CA VAL A 572 -21.89 53.48 26.70
C VAL A 572 -21.06 52.27 26.24
N ASN A 573 -20.06 51.81 27.00
CA ASN A 573 -19.24 50.65 26.63
C ASN A 573 -19.81 49.32 27.15
N VAL A 574 -20.70 49.35 28.15
CA VAL A 574 -21.17 48.13 28.83
C VAL A 574 -21.97 47.23 27.89
N ASP A 575 -22.83 47.79 27.05
CA ASP A 575 -23.68 46.98 26.16
C ASP A 575 -22.92 46.49 24.91
N GLU A 576 -21.92 47.25 24.43
CA GLU A 576 -20.99 46.77 23.41
C GLU A 576 -20.10 45.63 23.93
N VAL A 577 -19.61 45.74 25.17
CA VAL A 577 -18.83 44.68 25.84
C VAL A 577 -19.70 43.47 26.15
N LYS A 578 -20.98 43.64 26.53
CA LYS A 578 -21.93 42.51 26.63
C LYS A 578 -22.15 41.83 25.28
N ALA A 579 -22.38 42.57 24.20
CA ALA A 579 -22.58 42.00 22.87
C ALA A 579 -21.33 41.24 22.38
N LYS A 580 -20.14 41.80 22.60
CA LYS A 580 -18.85 41.12 22.33
C LYS A 580 -18.67 39.89 23.20
N ASN A 581 -19.02 39.94 24.49
CA ASN A 581 -18.95 38.77 25.39
C ASN A 581 -19.99 37.69 25.05
N GLU A 582 -21.19 38.05 24.59
CA GLU A 582 -22.18 37.07 24.10
C GLU A 582 -21.74 36.42 22.79
N TYR A 583 -21.10 37.18 21.90
CA TYR A 583 -20.51 36.64 20.67
C TYR A 583 -19.35 35.69 21.00
N LEU A 584 -18.41 36.10 21.86
CA LEU A 584 -17.30 35.26 22.32
C LEU A 584 -17.79 34.03 23.09
N ALA A 585 -18.88 34.12 23.87
CA ALA A 585 -19.47 32.97 24.54
C ALA A 585 -20.14 31.98 23.55
N LYS A 586 -20.71 32.46 22.45
CA LYS A 586 -21.23 31.61 21.36
C LYS A 586 -20.07 30.93 20.62
N GLU A 587 -19.03 31.68 20.24
CA GLU A 587 -17.85 31.13 19.57
C GLU A 587 -17.11 30.13 20.47
N LEU A 588 -16.97 30.40 21.78
CA LEU A 588 -16.43 29.44 22.74
C LEU A 588 -17.25 28.16 22.81
N ASN A 589 -18.58 28.23 22.91
CA ASN A 589 -19.48 27.07 22.93
C ASN A 589 -19.43 26.26 21.62
N GLU A 590 -19.22 26.91 20.48
CA GLU A 590 -19.00 26.24 19.19
C GLU A 590 -17.63 25.55 19.16
N ARG A 591 -16.57 26.21 19.61
CA ARG A 591 -15.22 25.62 19.73
C ARG A 591 -15.15 24.50 20.76
N GLU A 592 -15.89 24.58 21.86
CA GLU A 592 -16.04 23.49 22.84
C GLU A 592 -16.72 22.27 22.21
N LYS A 593 -17.79 22.46 21.44
CA LYS A 593 -18.44 21.36 20.69
C LYS A 593 -17.52 20.75 19.66
N ASP A 594 -16.71 21.55 18.96
CA ASP A 594 -15.74 21.05 17.99
C ASP A 594 -14.56 20.36 18.66
N LEU A 595 -14.09 20.83 19.81
CA LEU A 595 -13.12 20.11 20.64
C LEU A 595 -13.69 18.78 21.15
N GLU A 596 -14.96 18.71 21.50
CA GLU A 596 -15.61 17.48 21.96
C GLU A 596 -15.85 16.48 20.81
N ARG A 597 -16.22 16.97 19.62
CA ARG A 597 -16.22 16.19 18.37
C ARG A 597 -14.83 15.65 18.05
N ASN A 598 -13.79 16.48 18.18
CA ASN A 598 -12.41 16.08 17.95
C ASN A 598 -11.92 15.06 19.00
N ARG A 599 -12.29 15.23 20.28
CA ARG A 599 -12.02 14.24 21.35
C ARG A 599 -12.67 12.89 21.04
N THR A 600 -13.94 12.86 20.65
CA THR A 600 -14.62 11.61 20.29
C THR A 600 -14.07 10.98 19.01
N ALA A 601 -13.62 11.78 18.03
CA ALA A 601 -12.90 11.28 16.85
C ALA A 601 -11.53 10.68 17.22
N ILE A 602 -10.75 11.38 18.04
CA ILE A 602 -9.45 10.91 18.56
C ILE A 602 -9.63 9.60 19.35
N ALA A 603 -10.65 9.51 20.21
CA ALA A 603 -10.95 8.28 20.96
C ALA A 603 -11.26 7.09 20.02
N LYS A 604 -12.05 7.32 18.96
CA LYS A 604 -12.34 6.29 17.93
C LYS A 604 -11.08 5.89 17.14
N PHE A 605 -10.22 6.84 16.78
CA PHE A 605 -8.95 6.51 16.11
C PHE A 605 -8.00 5.76 17.04
N GLN A 606 -7.96 6.10 18.34
CA GLN A 606 -7.17 5.39 19.34
C GLN A 606 -7.69 3.96 19.59
N SER A 607 -9.00 3.72 19.61
CA SER A 607 -9.54 2.35 19.70
C SER A 607 -9.18 1.55 18.44
N LYS A 608 -9.37 2.12 17.24
CA LYS A 608 -9.03 1.44 15.98
C LYS A 608 -7.53 1.15 15.83
N LEU A 609 -6.66 2.04 16.32
CA LEU A 609 -5.21 1.80 16.36
C LEU A 609 -4.83 0.68 17.34
N LYS A 610 -5.53 0.55 18.47
CA LYS A 610 -5.32 -0.58 19.40
C LYS A 610 -5.74 -1.90 18.75
N GLU A 611 -6.94 -1.96 18.17
CA GLU A 611 -7.43 -3.15 17.45
C GLU A 611 -6.46 -3.59 16.34
N LEU A 612 -6.03 -2.67 15.47
CA LEU A 612 -5.04 -2.97 14.41
C LEU A 612 -3.68 -3.43 14.99
N SER A 613 -3.27 -2.91 16.16
CA SER A 613 -2.04 -3.36 16.83
C SER A 613 -2.17 -4.76 17.44
N GLU A 614 -3.37 -5.17 17.82
CA GLU A 614 -3.68 -6.49 18.35
C GLU A 614 -3.83 -7.51 17.22
N GLU A 615 -4.49 -7.13 16.12
CA GLU A 615 -4.54 -7.91 14.87
C GLU A 615 -3.14 -8.15 14.30
N ASN A 616 -2.28 -7.13 14.21
CA ASN A 616 -0.90 -7.31 13.77
C ASN A 616 -0.10 -8.27 14.68
N LYS A 617 -0.29 -8.22 16.01
CA LYS A 617 0.35 -9.17 16.93
C LYS A 617 -0.14 -10.61 16.73
N GLN A 618 -1.45 -10.79 16.49
CA GLN A 618 -2.04 -12.10 16.21
C GLN A 618 -1.54 -12.65 14.86
N LEU A 619 -1.45 -11.81 13.83
CA LEU A 619 -0.89 -12.18 12.52
C LEU A 619 0.61 -12.52 12.60
N GLU A 620 1.41 -11.73 13.32
CA GLU A 620 2.81 -12.07 13.60
C GLU A 620 2.96 -13.42 14.32
N GLN A 621 2.07 -13.71 15.28
CA GLN A 621 2.08 -14.97 15.99
C GLN A 621 1.66 -16.14 15.08
N GLY A 622 0.64 -15.95 14.24
CA GLY A 622 0.27 -16.90 13.19
C GLY A 622 1.40 -17.17 12.21
N MET A 623 2.12 -16.15 11.74
CA MET A 623 3.31 -16.31 10.89
C MET A 623 4.44 -17.07 11.59
N LYS A 624 4.67 -16.83 12.89
CA LYS A 624 5.66 -17.59 13.68
C LYS A 624 5.26 -19.07 13.81
N GLU A 625 3.98 -19.37 14.05
CA GLU A 625 3.47 -20.75 14.13
C GLU A 625 3.52 -21.46 12.75
N ILE A 626 3.19 -20.77 11.65
CA ILE A 626 3.34 -21.30 10.28
C ILE A 626 4.82 -21.59 9.95
N LEU A 627 5.73 -20.65 10.25
CA LEU A 627 7.17 -20.86 10.04
C LEU A 627 7.71 -22.02 10.88
N GLN A 628 7.18 -22.23 12.08
CA GLN A 628 7.52 -23.38 12.91
C GLN A 628 7.01 -24.69 12.31
N ALA A 629 5.74 -24.77 11.88
CA ALA A 629 5.16 -25.95 11.24
C ALA A 629 5.90 -26.34 9.94
N VAL A 630 6.24 -25.35 9.10
CA VAL A 630 7.04 -25.57 7.87
C VAL A 630 8.46 -26.06 8.20
N LYS A 631 9.07 -25.53 9.28
CA LYS A 631 10.40 -25.95 9.74
C LYS A 631 10.41 -27.34 10.40
N GLU A 632 9.29 -27.76 10.96
CA GLU A 632 9.08 -29.13 11.47
C GLU A 632 8.85 -30.11 10.31
N MET A 633 8.07 -29.74 9.28
CA MET A 633 7.96 -30.52 8.02
C MET A 633 9.32 -30.73 7.32
N GLN A 634 10.23 -29.76 7.35
CA GLN A 634 11.56 -29.91 6.73
C GLN A 634 12.51 -30.85 7.50
N LYS A 635 12.18 -31.26 8.73
CA LYS A 635 13.05 -32.15 9.52
C LYS A 635 12.85 -33.64 9.27
N ASP A 636 11.72 -34.05 8.68
CA ASP A 636 11.37 -35.47 8.55
C ASP A 636 10.92 -35.85 7.12
N PRO A 637 11.84 -36.23 6.22
CA PRO A 637 11.54 -36.49 4.81
C PRO A 637 10.92 -37.88 4.54
N SER A 638 10.42 -38.58 5.57
CA SER A 638 10.10 -40.02 5.50
C SER A 638 8.62 -40.38 5.30
N VAL A 639 7.67 -39.43 5.32
CA VAL A 639 6.23 -39.73 5.23
C VAL A 639 5.67 -39.39 3.85
N LYS A 640 5.22 -40.41 3.12
CA LYS A 640 4.65 -40.29 1.79
C LYS A 640 3.23 -39.70 1.83
N GLY A 641 3.03 -38.61 1.08
CA GLY A 641 1.87 -38.38 0.21
C GLY A 641 0.49 -38.79 0.75
N GLY A 642 0.08 -38.24 1.88
CA GLY A 642 -1.30 -38.26 2.36
C GLY A 642 -1.64 -36.89 2.95
N GLU A 643 -2.88 -36.44 2.76
CA GLU A 643 -3.37 -35.15 3.25
C GLU A 643 -3.53 -35.16 4.78
N THR A 644 -2.44 -35.02 5.53
CA THR A 644 -2.51 -34.63 6.94
C THR A 644 -2.99 -33.19 7.04
N ALA A 645 -4.26 -33.01 7.38
CA ALA A 645 -4.86 -31.71 7.62
C ALA A 645 -4.07 -30.94 8.70
N LEU A 646 -3.52 -29.78 8.31
CA LEU A 646 -2.79 -28.88 9.20
C LEU A 646 -3.75 -28.16 10.15
N MET A 647 -4.03 -28.79 11.28
CA MET A 647 -4.74 -28.16 12.40
C MET A 647 -3.80 -27.14 13.07
N ILE A 648 -3.89 -25.87 12.68
CA ILE A 648 -3.11 -24.76 13.25
C ILE A 648 -4.01 -23.99 14.26
N PRO A 649 -3.81 -24.13 15.59
CA PRO A 649 -4.75 -23.59 16.58
C PRO A 649 -4.78 -22.06 16.67
N SER A 650 -3.79 -21.34 16.13
CA SER A 650 -3.87 -19.89 15.94
C SER A 650 -4.80 -19.51 14.79
N LEU A 651 -4.83 -20.28 13.70
CA LEU A 651 -5.73 -20.09 12.56
C LEU A 651 -7.17 -20.35 12.96
N GLU A 652 -7.45 -21.42 13.71
CA GLU A 652 -8.79 -21.64 14.29
C GLU A 652 -9.20 -20.51 15.25
N ARG A 653 -8.29 -20.01 16.10
CA ARG A 653 -8.59 -18.86 16.97
C ARG A 653 -8.79 -17.56 16.19
N LEU A 654 -8.08 -17.35 15.09
CA LEU A 654 -8.23 -16.16 14.25
C LEU A 654 -9.52 -16.21 13.43
N VAL A 655 -9.90 -17.39 12.92
CA VAL A 655 -11.22 -17.63 12.31
C VAL A 655 -12.33 -17.39 13.33
N ASN A 656 -12.25 -17.99 14.53
CA ASN A 656 -13.22 -17.77 15.60
C ASN A 656 -13.27 -16.28 16.04
N ALA A 657 -12.16 -15.55 16.03
CA ALA A 657 -12.10 -14.12 16.36
C ALA A 657 -12.69 -13.23 15.25
N ILE A 658 -12.55 -13.62 13.98
CA ILE A 658 -13.20 -12.96 12.83
C ILE A 658 -14.71 -13.24 12.87
N GLU A 659 -15.11 -14.49 13.15
CA GLU A 659 -16.50 -14.88 13.31
C GLU A 659 -17.16 -14.20 14.53
N SER A 660 -16.43 -14.02 15.64
CA SER A 660 -16.94 -13.28 16.80
C SER A 660 -16.97 -11.75 16.57
N LYS A 661 -15.99 -11.17 15.85
CA LYS A 661 -16.08 -9.75 15.41
C LYS A 661 -17.29 -9.51 14.50
N ASN A 662 -17.71 -10.51 13.72
CA ASN A 662 -18.94 -10.46 12.92
C ASN A 662 -20.23 -10.65 13.75
N ALA A 663 -20.13 -11.05 15.02
CA ALA A 663 -21.28 -11.31 15.90
C ALA A 663 -21.59 -10.17 16.89
N GLU A 664 -20.59 -9.42 17.35
CA GLU A 664 -20.78 -8.42 18.44
C GLU A 664 -20.98 -6.96 17.99
N GLY A 665 -20.88 -6.66 16.68
CA GLY A 665 -21.01 -5.30 16.14
C GLY A 665 -22.34 -5.04 15.43
N ILE A 666 -23.16 -4.13 15.96
CA ILE A 666 -24.46 -3.75 15.36
C ILE A 666 -24.26 -2.89 14.09
N PHE A 667 -24.02 -3.59 12.97
CA PHE A 667 -24.54 -3.21 11.66
C PHE A 667 -25.13 -4.50 11.10
N ASP A 668 -26.44 -4.54 10.85
CA ASP A 668 -27.15 -5.79 10.55
C ASP A 668 -26.94 -6.24 9.09
N ALA A 669 -25.67 -6.48 8.76
CA ALA A 669 -25.20 -6.91 7.47
C ALA A 669 -25.80 -8.27 7.11
N ASN A 670 -26.06 -9.15 8.08
CA ASN A 670 -26.80 -10.38 7.84
C ASN A 670 -28.25 -10.11 7.43
N LEU A 671 -28.98 -9.17 8.05
CA LEU A 671 -30.33 -8.80 7.60
C LEU A 671 -30.31 -8.11 6.22
N HIS A 672 -29.34 -7.24 5.95
CA HIS A 672 -29.22 -6.55 4.67
C HIS A 672 -28.81 -7.50 3.53
N LEU A 673 -27.79 -8.33 3.74
CA LEU A 673 -27.37 -9.37 2.80
C LEU A 673 -28.46 -10.41 2.63
N LYS A 674 -29.22 -10.76 3.68
CA LYS A 674 -30.36 -11.68 3.54
C LYS A 674 -31.49 -11.05 2.72
N ALA A 675 -31.86 -9.79 2.95
CA ALA A 675 -32.83 -9.10 2.11
C ALA A 675 -32.35 -8.97 0.65
N GLN A 676 -31.05 -8.72 0.42
CA GLN A 676 -30.46 -8.69 -0.91
C GLN A 676 -30.42 -10.07 -1.57
N VAL A 677 -30.09 -11.13 -0.83
CA VAL A 677 -30.12 -12.52 -1.28
C VAL A 677 -31.55 -12.96 -1.58
N ASP A 678 -32.53 -12.62 -0.76
CA ASP A 678 -33.94 -12.94 -0.98
C ASP A 678 -34.47 -12.19 -2.23
N GLN A 679 -34.11 -10.92 -2.41
CA GLN A 679 -34.44 -10.14 -3.61
C GLN A 679 -33.77 -10.70 -4.88
N LEU A 680 -32.49 -11.06 -4.81
CA LEU A 680 -31.77 -11.70 -5.91
C LEU A 680 -32.33 -13.10 -6.20
N THR A 681 -32.75 -13.85 -5.19
CA THR A 681 -33.36 -15.18 -5.33
C THR A 681 -34.73 -15.08 -6.01
N GLY A 682 -35.56 -14.11 -5.62
CA GLY A 682 -36.82 -13.81 -6.31
C GLY A 682 -36.61 -13.48 -7.79
N ARG A 683 -35.70 -12.55 -8.08
CA ARG A 683 -35.38 -12.15 -9.46
C ARG A 683 -34.73 -13.27 -10.27
N ASN A 684 -33.96 -14.16 -9.65
CA ASN A 684 -33.39 -15.35 -10.31
C ASN A 684 -34.51 -16.35 -10.67
N GLU A 685 -35.52 -16.50 -9.81
CA GLU A 685 -36.67 -17.37 -10.07
C GLU A 685 -37.61 -16.80 -11.14
N GLU A 686 -37.83 -15.48 -11.17
CA GLU A 686 -38.53 -14.79 -12.27
C GLU A 686 -37.79 -15.02 -13.62
N LEU A 687 -36.48 -14.76 -13.66
CA LEU A 687 -35.66 -15.01 -14.85
C LEU A 687 -35.66 -16.49 -15.27
N ARG A 688 -35.71 -17.44 -14.33
CA ARG A 688 -35.86 -18.87 -14.65
C ARG A 688 -37.22 -19.19 -15.25
N GLN A 689 -38.29 -18.53 -14.81
CA GLN A 689 -39.63 -18.73 -15.36
C GLN A 689 -39.74 -18.12 -16.77
N GLU A 690 -39.23 -16.91 -16.99
CA GLU A 690 -39.13 -16.28 -18.32
C GLU A 690 -38.32 -17.15 -19.28
N LEU A 691 -37.11 -17.58 -18.88
CA LEU A 691 -36.24 -18.43 -19.70
C LEU A 691 -36.85 -19.82 -19.96
N LYS A 692 -37.71 -20.32 -19.07
CA LYS A 692 -38.49 -21.56 -19.27
C LYS A 692 -39.71 -21.36 -20.18
N GLY A 693 -40.29 -20.16 -20.21
CA GLY A 693 -41.28 -19.71 -21.19
C GLY A 693 -40.67 -19.62 -22.59
N SER A 694 -39.63 -18.80 -22.74
CA SER A 694 -38.90 -18.61 -24.00
C SER A 694 -38.38 -19.93 -24.56
N ARG A 695 -37.91 -20.87 -23.72
CA ARG A 695 -37.52 -22.22 -24.18
C ARG A 695 -38.70 -23.03 -24.72
N LYS A 696 -39.90 -22.95 -24.14
CA LYS A 696 -41.10 -23.61 -24.66
C LYS A 696 -41.54 -23.01 -26.00
N GLU A 697 -41.51 -21.69 -26.11
CA GLU A 697 -41.86 -20.97 -27.34
C GLU A 697 -40.84 -21.27 -28.46
N ALA A 698 -39.55 -21.26 -28.15
CA ALA A 698 -38.50 -21.71 -29.07
C ALA A 698 -38.69 -23.18 -29.52
N THR A 699 -39.10 -24.09 -28.63
CA THR A 699 -39.43 -25.47 -29.06
C THR A 699 -40.68 -25.54 -29.94
N ASN A 700 -41.69 -24.71 -29.70
CA ASN A 700 -42.89 -24.67 -30.53
C ASN A 700 -42.60 -24.10 -31.92
N LEU A 701 -41.84 -23.01 -32.01
CA LEU A 701 -41.42 -22.42 -33.27
C LEU A 701 -40.47 -23.35 -34.04
N SER A 702 -39.56 -24.06 -33.35
CA SER A 702 -38.73 -25.10 -33.96
C SER A 702 -39.57 -26.25 -34.55
N ASN A 703 -40.62 -26.70 -33.84
CA ASN A 703 -41.55 -27.70 -34.36
C ASN A 703 -42.37 -27.19 -35.56
N GLN A 704 -42.78 -25.91 -35.56
CA GLN A 704 -43.46 -25.30 -36.70
C GLN A 704 -42.53 -25.14 -37.91
N LEU A 705 -41.28 -24.73 -37.70
CA LEU A 705 -40.26 -24.65 -38.74
C LEU A 705 -39.89 -26.03 -39.31
N ALA A 706 -39.87 -27.08 -38.48
CA ALA A 706 -39.74 -28.46 -38.95
C ALA A 706 -40.90 -28.86 -39.88
N ASN A 707 -42.15 -28.55 -39.49
CA ASN A 707 -43.33 -28.80 -40.32
C ASN A 707 -43.33 -27.97 -41.62
N ALA A 708 -42.90 -26.71 -41.57
CA ALA A 708 -42.75 -25.84 -42.74
C ALA A 708 -41.67 -26.38 -43.69
N ASN A 709 -40.53 -26.85 -43.18
CA ASN A 709 -39.48 -27.47 -43.98
C ASN A 709 -39.93 -28.77 -44.65
N VAL A 710 -40.72 -29.61 -43.98
CA VAL A 710 -41.37 -30.77 -44.60
C VAL A 710 -42.26 -30.33 -45.78
N LYS A 711 -43.01 -29.24 -45.61
CA LYS A 711 -43.91 -28.71 -46.64
C LYS A 711 -43.16 -28.03 -47.80
N ILE A 712 -42.04 -27.36 -47.53
CA ILE A 712 -41.11 -26.84 -48.55
C ILE A 712 -40.47 -27.99 -49.32
N SER A 713 -40.16 -29.11 -48.67
CA SER A 713 -39.67 -30.31 -49.37
C SER A 713 -40.74 -30.87 -50.31
N GLN A 714 -41.98 -31.04 -49.83
CA GLN A 714 -43.12 -31.46 -50.66
C GLN A 714 -43.34 -30.53 -51.87
N LEU A 715 -43.30 -29.21 -51.66
CA LEU A 715 -43.41 -28.22 -52.74
C LEU A 715 -42.20 -28.22 -53.69
N LYS A 716 -40.99 -28.52 -53.21
CA LYS A 716 -39.81 -28.72 -54.08
C LYS A 716 -39.94 -29.98 -54.93
N ASP A 717 -40.48 -31.05 -54.37
CA ASP A 717 -40.73 -32.30 -55.09
C ASP A 717 -41.83 -32.07 -56.16
N GLU A 718 -42.90 -31.34 -55.84
CA GLU A 718 -43.90 -30.89 -56.82
C GLU A 718 -43.32 -29.97 -57.90
N VAL A 719 -42.46 -29.00 -57.55
CA VAL A 719 -41.78 -28.15 -58.53
C VAL A 719 -40.79 -28.94 -59.40
N CYS A 720 -40.16 -29.99 -58.88
CA CYS A 720 -39.36 -30.92 -59.68
C CYS A 720 -40.23 -31.72 -60.65
N LEU A 721 -41.41 -32.20 -60.22
CA LEU A 721 -42.38 -32.85 -61.10
C LEU A 721 -42.91 -31.90 -62.19
N LEU A 722 -43.11 -30.61 -61.87
CA LEU A 722 -43.50 -29.58 -62.84
C LEU A 722 -42.37 -29.24 -63.82
N ARG A 723 -41.10 -29.19 -63.39
CA ARG A 723 -39.95 -29.05 -64.31
C ARG A 723 -39.74 -30.29 -65.17
N GLN A 724 -40.10 -31.48 -64.69
CA GLN A 724 -40.11 -32.69 -65.51
C GLN A 724 -41.26 -32.71 -66.53
N SER A 725 -42.31 -31.89 -66.35
CA SER A 725 -43.39 -31.71 -67.33
C SER A 725 -43.23 -30.48 -68.25
N GLU A 726 -42.29 -29.56 -67.97
CA GLU A 726 -41.89 -28.45 -68.88
C GLU A 726 -41.31 -28.93 -70.25
N GLY A 727 -41.20 -30.24 -70.48
CA GLY A 727 -40.90 -30.82 -71.79
C GLY A 727 -42.04 -30.73 -72.83
N ALA A 728 -43.23 -30.22 -72.46
CA ALA A 728 -44.35 -30.03 -73.38
C ALA A 728 -44.87 -28.58 -73.38
N SER A 729 -44.87 -27.95 -74.56
CA SER A 729 -45.12 -26.52 -74.75
C SER A 729 -46.56 -26.07 -74.47
N VAL A 730 -46.76 -25.14 -73.53
CA VAL A 730 -47.92 -24.22 -73.50
C VAL A 730 -47.46 -22.83 -73.05
N VAL A 731 -47.74 -21.80 -73.87
CA VAL A 731 -47.42 -20.40 -73.58
C VAL A 731 -48.70 -19.65 -73.20
N PHE A 732 -48.73 -19.00 -72.03
CA PHE A 732 -49.79 -18.07 -71.67
C PHE A 732 -49.39 -16.62 -71.96
N ARG A 733 -50.24 -15.88 -72.68
CA ARG A 733 -50.05 -14.47 -73.08
C ARG A 733 -50.87 -13.55 -72.18
N GLY A 734 -50.22 -12.61 -71.50
CA GLY A 734 -50.88 -11.57 -70.69
C GLY A 734 -51.52 -10.46 -71.53
N VAL A 735 -52.58 -9.83 -71.00
CA VAL A 735 -53.34 -8.74 -71.63
C VAL A 735 -53.08 -7.42 -70.89
N ASN A 736 -52.74 -6.36 -71.62
CA ASN A 736 -52.49 -5.02 -71.06
C ASN A 736 -53.78 -4.21 -70.84
N ARG A 737 -53.81 -3.33 -69.83
CA ARG A 737 -54.88 -2.34 -69.60
C ARG A 737 -54.57 -0.97 -70.24
N PRO A 738 -55.58 -0.11 -70.51
CA PRO A 738 -55.39 1.20 -71.16
C PRO A 738 -54.98 2.32 -70.20
N GLU A 739 -54.32 3.34 -70.73
CA GLU A 739 -53.88 4.53 -69.99
C GLU A 739 -55.04 5.50 -69.68
N GLY A 740 -55.12 6.01 -68.44
CA GLY A 740 -56.03 7.12 -68.10
C GLY A 740 -56.66 7.14 -66.70
N MET A 741 -56.55 6.07 -65.89
CA MET A 741 -57.08 6.06 -64.51
C MET A 741 -55.99 6.20 -63.44
N THR A 742 -56.24 7.06 -62.45
CA THR A 742 -55.35 7.35 -61.32
C THR A 742 -55.23 6.16 -60.34
N PRO A 743 -54.14 6.08 -59.53
CA PRO A 743 -53.67 4.84 -58.89
C PRO A 743 -54.46 4.39 -57.63
N SER A 744 -55.77 4.63 -57.59
CA SER A 744 -56.68 4.15 -56.53
C SER A 744 -57.31 2.77 -56.84
N SER A 745 -57.15 2.28 -58.08
CA SER A 745 -57.95 1.17 -58.62
C SER A 745 -57.33 -0.23 -58.49
N ALA A 746 -56.11 -0.39 -57.95
CA ALA A 746 -55.43 -1.70 -57.87
C ALA A 746 -56.29 -2.79 -57.18
N ASN A 747 -57.06 -2.43 -56.15
CA ASN A 747 -57.97 -3.34 -55.45
C ASN A 747 -59.21 -3.71 -56.27
N ILE A 748 -59.67 -2.81 -57.16
CA ILE A 748 -60.73 -3.08 -58.15
C ILE A 748 -60.19 -3.99 -59.26
N VAL A 749 -58.93 -3.83 -59.66
CA VAL A 749 -58.27 -4.72 -60.63
C VAL A 749 -58.11 -6.13 -60.08
N ASN A 750 -57.62 -6.27 -58.85
CA ASN A 750 -57.43 -7.59 -58.22
C ASN A 750 -58.76 -8.28 -57.92
N SER A 751 -59.80 -7.57 -57.44
CA SER A 751 -61.13 -8.19 -57.26
C SER A 751 -61.80 -8.60 -58.58
N GLN A 752 -61.59 -7.85 -59.68
CA GLN A 752 -62.04 -8.27 -61.01
C GLN A 752 -61.26 -9.49 -61.54
N ASN A 753 -59.97 -9.59 -61.24
CA ASN A 753 -59.14 -10.73 -61.63
C ASN A 753 -59.50 -11.99 -60.82
N GLU A 754 -59.69 -11.88 -59.50
CA GLU A 754 -60.26 -12.92 -58.63
C GLU A 754 -61.61 -13.44 -59.17
N TYR A 755 -62.53 -12.52 -59.49
CA TYR A 755 -63.84 -12.86 -60.04
C TYR A 755 -63.76 -13.56 -61.41
N LEU A 756 -62.78 -13.18 -62.25
CA LEU A 756 -62.48 -13.86 -63.51
C LEU A 756 -61.87 -15.26 -63.31
N ILE A 757 -60.96 -15.43 -62.34
CA ILE A 757 -60.39 -16.74 -61.98
C ILE A 757 -61.49 -17.67 -61.45
N HIS A 758 -62.40 -17.16 -60.61
CA HIS A 758 -63.54 -17.93 -60.11
C HIS A 758 -64.54 -18.30 -61.21
N LEU A 759 -64.78 -17.40 -62.18
CA LEU A 759 -65.58 -17.70 -63.38
C LEU A 759 -64.91 -18.76 -64.27
N LEU A 760 -63.58 -18.72 -64.43
CA LEU A 760 -62.81 -19.69 -65.20
C LEU A 760 -62.83 -21.09 -64.56
N GLN A 761 -62.65 -21.18 -63.24
CA GLN A 761 -62.77 -22.44 -62.50
C GLN A 761 -64.19 -23.03 -62.58
N VAL A 762 -65.23 -22.19 -62.57
CA VAL A 762 -66.63 -22.62 -62.74
C VAL A 762 -66.94 -23.00 -64.19
N THR A 763 -66.32 -22.37 -65.21
CA THR A 763 -66.47 -22.82 -66.59
C THR A 763 -65.72 -24.11 -66.87
N ASP A 764 -64.55 -24.35 -66.26
CA ASP A 764 -63.84 -25.64 -66.35
C ASP A 764 -64.60 -26.77 -65.63
N LEU A 765 -65.16 -26.53 -64.43
CA LEU A 765 -66.05 -27.53 -63.80
C LEU A 765 -67.28 -27.83 -64.67
N ASN A 766 -67.87 -26.81 -65.31
CA ASN A 766 -68.98 -27.01 -66.24
C ASN A 766 -68.54 -27.72 -67.54
N LEU A 767 -67.34 -27.48 -68.06
CA LEU A 767 -66.80 -28.21 -69.21
C LEU A 767 -66.51 -29.67 -68.86
N HIS A 768 -65.96 -29.94 -67.68
CA HIS A 768 -65.73 -31.32 -67.20
C HIS A 768 -67.08 -32.06 -67.02
N THR A 769 -68.06 -31.41 -66.39
CA THR A 769 -69.41 -31.98 -66.21
C THR A 769 -70.17 -32.13 -67.55
N ARG A 770 -69.98 -31.22 -68.51
CA ARG A 770 -70.58 -31.26 -69.85
C ARG A 770 -69.90 -32.28 -70.75
N ASN A 771 -68.60 -32.54 -70.59
CA ASN A 771 -67.90 -33.63 -71.26
C ASN A 771 -68.33 -35.00 -70.71
N ILE A 772 -68.51 -35.13 -69.39
CA ILE A 772 -69.11 -36.32 -68.78
C ILE A 772 -70.53 -36.54 -69.29
N CYS A 773 -71.39 -35.50 -69.33
CA CYS A 773 -72.75 -35.63 -69.88
C CYS A 773 -72.79 -35.92 -71.40
N ASN A 774 -71.89 -35.33 -72.21
CA ASN A 774 -71.79 -35.64 -73.63
C ASN A 774 -71.37 -37.09 -73.90
N MET A 775 -70.62 -37.72 -72.98
CA MET A 775 -70.27 -39.14 -73.07
C MET A 775 -71.45 -40.09 -72.82
N TYR A 776 -72.53 -39.61 -72.21
CA TYR A 776 -73.75 -40.39 -71.93
C TYR A 776 -74.94 -40.11 -72.87
N LEU A 777 -74.86 -39.06 -73.71
CA LEU A 777 -75.99 -38.61 -74.54
C LEU A 777 -75.57 -38.25 -75.99
N THR A 778 -75.06 -39.22 -76.74
CA THR A 778 -75.39 -39.33 -78.19
C THR A 778 -75.48 -40.80 -78.62
N PRO A 779 -76.48 -41.21 -79.45
CA PRO A 779 -76.80 -42.64 -79.59
C PRO A 779 -76.47 -43.24 -80.97
N SER A 780 -76.11 -44.52 -80.94
CA SER A 780 -76.33 -45.51 -82.01
C SER A 780 -75.74 -45.24 -83.41
N LYS A 781 -74.59 -45.88 -83.68
CA LYS A 781 -74.39 -46.85 -84.78
C LYS A 781 -72.90 -47.16 -84.99
N SER A 782 -72.43 -48.31 -84.51
CA SER A 782 -71.43 -49.16 -85.19
C SER A 782 -71.04 -50.40 -84.36
N VAL A 783 -70.97 -51.55 -85.03
CA VAL A 783 -70.24 -52.77 -84.63
C VAL A 783 -70.71 -53.48 -83.34
N VAL A 784 -71.84 -54.14 -83.54
CA VAL A 784 -72.09 -55.56 -83.19
C VAL A 784 -70.83 -56.45 -83.30
N MET A 785 -70.81 -57.58 -82.55
CA MET A 785 -69.92 -58.76 -82.69
C MET A 785 -68.49 -58.66 -82.12
N LEU A 786 -68.27 -59.22 -80.92
CA LEU A 786 -67.59 -60.52 -80.70
C LEU A 786 -67.31 -60.79 -79.20
N TYR A 787 -67.38 -62.05 -78.78
CA TYR A 787 -66.48 -62.59 -77.74
C TYR A 787 -67.10 -62.90 -76.36
N VAL A 788 -67.92 -63.94 -76.28
CA VAL A 788 -68.16 -64.68 -75.01
C VAL A 788 -66.84 -65.32 -74.56
N GLU A 789 -66.51 -65.33 -73.25
CA GLU A 789 -66.11 -66.53 -72.47
C GLU A 789 -65.43 -66.25 -71.12
N THR A 790 -65.79 -67.07 -70.11
CA THR A 790 -65.19 -67.20 -68.76
C THR A 790 -65.19 -65.94 -67.86
N GLY A 791 -65.82 -65.90 -66.69
CA GLY A 791 -66.50 -66.94 -65.91
C GLY A 791 -65.71 -67.39 -64.68
N LYS A 792 -65.66 -66.54 -63.65
CA LYS A 792 -65.50 -66.89 -62.22
C LYS A 792 -65.64 -65.66 -61.32
N ALA A 793 -66.66 -65.66 -60.46
CA ALA A 793 -66.58 -64.99 -59.16
C ALA A 793 -65.85 -65.94 -58.18
N PRO A 794 -65.24 -65.43 -57.08
CA PRO A 794 -66.07 -65.28 -55.90
C PRO A 794 -65.78 -64.06 -55.01
N LYS A 795 -66.87 -63.55 -54.42
CA LYS A 795 -67.03 -63.25 -52.99
C LYS A 795 -65.75 -63.18 -52.13
N ASN A 796 -65.53 -62.03 -51.48
CA ASN A 796 -65.77 -62.00 -50.04
C ASN A 796 -66.05 -60.59 -49.52
N CYS A 797 -66.92 -60.53 -48.51
CA CYS A 797 -67.16 -59.32 -47.74
C CYS A 797 -65.96 -59.02 -46.85
N ASN A 798 -65.64 -57.74 -46.63
CA ASN A 798 -65.98 -57.21 -45.32
C ASN A 798 -66.29 -55.72 -45.31
N VAL A 799 -67.39 -55.44 -44.61
CA VAL A 799 -67.80 -54.13 -44.11
C VAL A 799 -66.71 -53.59 -43.19
N TYR A 800 -66.35 -52.30 -43.31
CA TYR A 800 -66.54 -51.39 -42.17
C TYR A 800 -66.78 -49.94 -42.61
N TYR A 801 -67.76 -49.34 -41.95
CA TYR A 801 -68.24 -47.97 -42.08
C TYR A 801 -67.27 -46.97 -41.46
N CYS A 802 -67.37 -45.70 -41.91
CA CYS A 802 -66.92 -44.49 -41.19
C CYS A 802 -65.41 -44.37 -40.91
N ASN A 803 -64.76 -43.21 -41.06
CA ASN A 803 -65.28 -41.85 -40.97
C ASN A 803 -64.40 -40.85 -41.74
N ARG A 804 -65.06 -39.84 -42.34
CA ARG A 804 -64.65 -38.43 -42.45
C ARG A 804 -63.20 -38.01 -42.83
N ILE A 805 -63.21 -37.16 -43.87
CA ILE A 805 -62.30 -36.06 -44.22
C ILE A 805 -61.09 -36.49 -45.06
#